data_AF-R7L859-F1
#
_entry.id   AF-R7L859-F1
#
_cell.length_a   1.000
_cell.length_b   1.000
_cell.length_c   1.000
_cell.angle_alpha   90.00
_cell.angle_beta   90.00
_cell.angle_gamma   90.00
#
_symmetry.space_group_name_H-M   'P 1'
#
loop_
_entity.id
_entity.type
_entity.pdbx_description
1 polymer ?
#
loop_
_entity_poly.entity_id
_entity_poly.type
_entity_poly.pdbx_seq_one_letter_code
_entity_poly.pdbx_strand_id
1 'polypeptide(L)'
;MTDLDEIRKGLVRPTAERVFYIRYAMKAGMTDDEIHEFTAIDKWFLRQIRGIVDLEAEMAQKGLLNMDEDLLRRAKESGFTDLQISEICGTKIRNIKQLRREFGINTVYRLVDTCAAEFEAFTPYYYSTYGAETETRPSSKKKIMIIGGGPNRIGQGIEFDYCCVHASFALREAGYETLMINSNPETVSTDYDTSDRLFFEPLTLEDVLEVYNQEKCDGAIVQFGGQTPLNLASELKANGVNIIGTSPESIDAAEDREIFKKILEKLGLKQPINATATTPEQAYELAGQIGFPILLRPSFVLGGRGMFIVYEMDDMKRVIREAFDAAPGKPVLLDKFLEDAIELDVDAISDGETTVIGGMLEHIEYAGVHSGDAAMVIPPHTLNDKIKEEVRQATYALAKELKVVGLMNVQYAIKKGELYLIEVNPRASRTIPFISKVIGVPLAKLAARVMAGEKLKDLGFTKEIVPDYIAVKESVFPFVRFLGSQIMLTPEMRSTGEVMGLADDLGMAFAKSQMAAQPGLPGSGNVFISVKDHDKEAAAEIARRFHELGFKLFSTSGTAQFLRGKGIPVTKTYKLSEGARPNVVDMIKNGEMQIIINTPSGMNPRLDENRIRQEALLGRVCMITTIMGAYAAIKGIEALKSSQLTVKSLQEYKLQMDAKRMKTEAKG
;
A
#
# COMPACT_ATOMS: atom_id res chain seq x y z
N MET A 1 -31.04 7.82 -6.17
CA MET A 1 -31.27 7.08 -7.43
C MET A 1 -32.72 6.65 -7.46
N THR A 2 -33.44 6.99 -8.53
CA THR A 2 -34.90 6.74 -8.66
C THR A 2 -35.27 5.96 -9.93
N ASP A 3 -34.29 5.66 -10.78
CA ASP A 3 -34.50 4.87 -12.00
C ASP A 3 -34.64 3.38 -11.63
N LEU A 4 -35.86 2.86 -11.80
CA LEU A 4 -36.19 1.47 -11.51
C LEU A 4 -35.42 0.48 -12.38
N ASP A 5 -35.09 0.83 -13.62
CA ASP A 5 -34.38 -0.08 -14.51
C ASP A 5 -32.90 -0.17 -14.13
N GLU A 6 -32.30 0.93 -13.68
CA GLU A 6 -30.96 0.93 -13.09
C GLU A 6 -30.94 0.12 -11.79
N ILE A 7 -31.93 0.30 -10.92
CA ILE A 7 -32.06 -0.46 -9.68
C ILE A 7 -32.15 -1.97 -9.96
N ARG A 8 -33.04 -2.38 -10.86
CA ARG A 8 -33.19 -3.80 -11.24
C ARG A 8 -31.89 -4.39 -11.78
N LYS A 9 -31.16 -3.67 -12.63
CA LYS A 9 -29.86 -4.11 -13.15
C LYS A 9 -28.85 -4.34 -12.01
N GLY A 10 -28.83 -3.45 -11.03
CA GLY A 10 -27.96 -3.56 -9.85
C GLY A 10 -28.33 -4.70 -8.88
N LEU A 11 -29.62 -5.09 -8.84
CA LEU A 11 -30.08 -6.26 -8.06
C LEU A 11 -29.69 -7.58 -8.75
N VAL A 12 -29.97 -7.70 -10.05
CA VAL A 12 -29.78 -8.95 -10.81
C VAL A 12 -28.32 -9.34 -10.90
N ARG A 13 -27.42 -8.37 -11.14
CA ARG A 13 -25.99 -8.64 -11.27
C ARG A 13 -25.31 -8.55 -9.90
N PRO A 14 -24.75 -9.63 -9.36
CA PRO A 14 -23.94 -9.56 -8.14
C PRO A 14 -22.71 -8.68 -8.38
N THR A 15 -22.64 -7.57 -7.65
CA THR A 15 -21.51 -6.63 -7.63
C THR A 15 -21.25 -6.22 -6.18
N ALA A 16 -20.10 -5.59 -5.91
CA ALA A 16 -19.79 -5.05 -4.59
C ALA A 16 -20.86 -4.06 -4.09
N GLU A 17 -21.51 -3.33 -5.01
CA GLU A 17 -22.52 -2.32 -4.70
C GLU A 17 -23.93 -2.89 -4.51
N ARG A 18 -24.15 -4.19 -4.73
CA ARG A 18 -25.50 -4.79 -4.75
C ARG A 18 -26.28 -4.54 -3.44
N VAL A 19 -25.58 -4.51 -2.30
CA VAL A 19 -26.21 -4.22 -0.99
C VAL A 19 -26.87 -2.84 -0.95
N PHE A 20 -26.29 -1.84 -1.61
CA PHE A 20 -26.88 -0.49 -1.70
C PHE A 20 -28.06 -0.44 -2.67
N TYR A 21 -28.01 -1.22 -3.76
CA TYR A 21 -29.14 -1.38 -4.68
C TYR A 21 -30.37 -2.00 -3.99
N ILE A 22 -30.19 -2.89 -3.02
CA ILE A 22 -31.29 -3.42 -2.19
C ILE A 22 -31.98 -2.28 -1.43
N ARG A 23 -31.21 -1.41 -0.77
CA ARG A 23 -31.77 -0.22 -0.10
C ARG A 23 -32.50 0.69 -1.08
N TYR A 24 -31.94 0.95 -2.27
CA TYR A 24 -32.62 1.77 -3.28
C TYR A 24 -33.93 1.14 -3.77
N ALA A 25 -33.97 -0.18 -3.95
CA ALA A 25 -35.18 -0.91 -4.30
C ALA A 25 -36.28 -0.78 -3.24
N MET A 26 -35.91 -0.91 -1.95
CA MET A 26 -36.84 -0.73 -0.84
C MET A 26 -37.40 0.70 -0.80
N LYS A 27 -36.54 1.71 -0.96
CA LYS A 27 -36.96 3.13 -1.03
C LYS A 27 -37.81 3.44 -2.27
N ALA A 28 -37.68 2.67 -3.34
CA ALA A 28 -38.51 2.77 -4.54
C ALA A 28 -39.83 1.97 -4.44
N GLY A 29 -40.12 1.34 -3.30
CA GLY A 29 -41.37 0.65 -3.03
C GLY A 29 -41.41 -0.82 -3.45
N MET A 30 -40.29 -1.42 -3.87
CA MET A 30 -40.25 -2.85 -4.18
C MET A 30 -40.45 -3.69 -2.92
N THR A 31 -41.20 -4.78 -3.04
CA THR A 31 -41.46 -5.77 -1.99
C THR A 31 -40.26 -6.70 -1.78
N ASP A 32 -40.20 -7.37 -0.63
CA ASP A 32 -39.16 -8.39 -0.37
C ASP A 32 -39.25 -9.56 -1.34
N ASP A 33 -40.46 -9.88 -1.83
CA ASP A 33 -40.68 -10.93 -2.83
C ASP A 33 -40.05 -10.58 -4.18
N GLU A 34 -40.26 -9.35 -4.65
CA GLU A 34 -39.64 -8.85 -5.89
C GLU A 34 -38.11 -8.77 -5.78
N ILE A 35 -37.59 -8.26 -4.66
CA ILE A 35 -36.13 -8.19 -4.45
C ILE A 35 -35.53 -9.60 -4.37
N HIS A 36 -36.20 -10.54 -3.71
CA HIS A 36 -35.79 -11.94 -3.65
C HIS A 36 -35.75 -12.56 -5.05
N GLU A 37 -36.74 -12.31 -5.90
CA GLU A 37 -36.78 -12.81 -7.28
C GLU A 37 -35.54 -12.38 -8.08
N PHE A 38 -35.07 -11.13 -7.91
CA PHE A 38 -33.88 -10.64 -8.61
C PHE A 38 -32.55 -11.09 -7.98
N THR A 39 -32.51 -11.31 -6.67
CA THR A 39 -31.24 -11.47 -5.93
C THR A 39 -30.98 -12.87 -5.40
N ALA A 40 -32.04 -13.68 -5.27
CA ALA A 40 -32.11 -14.94 -4.51
C ALA A 40 -31.69 -14.82 -3.03
N ILE A 41 -31.58 -13.61 -2.47
CA ILE A 41 -31.28 -13.39 -1.06
C ILE A 41 -32.50 -13.79 -0.24
N ASP A 42 -32.32 -14.61 0.79
CA ASP A 42 -33.43 -15.08 1.61
C ASP A 42 -34.23 -13.90 2.21
N LYS A 43 -35.55 -14.02 2.18
CA LYS A 43 -36.48 -12.98 2.62
C LYS A 43 -36.26 -12.60 4.08
N TRP A 44 -35.71 -13.50 4.90
CA TRP A 44 -35.32 -13.17 6.26
C TRP A 44 -34.31 -12.02 6.30
N PHE A 45 -33.23 -12.07 5.52
CA PHE A 45 -32.25 -10.97 5.45
C PHE A 45 -32.85 -9.69 4.87
N LEU A 46 -33.71 -9.83 3.84
CA LEU A 46 -34.38 -8.68 3.24
C LEU A 46 -35.27 -7.95 4.24
N ARG A 47 -36.01 -8.67 5.09
CA ARG A 47 -36.81 -8.07 6.18
C ARG A 47 -35.95 -7.34 7.20
N GLN A 48 -34.78 -7.86 7.56
CA GLN A 48 -33.86 -7.17 8.48
C GLN A 48 -33.35 -5.86 7.86
N ILE A 49 -32.93 -5.89 6.59
CA ILE A 49 -32.50 -4.69 5.86
C ILE A 49 -33.66 -3.69 5.74
N ARG A 50 -34.89 -4.17 5.49
CA ARG A 50 -36.07 -3.32 5.44
C ARG A 50 -36.34 -2.63 6.77
N GLY A 51 -36.21 -3.34 7.89
CA GLY A 51 -36.30 -2.74 9.22
C GLY A 51 -35.34 -1.57 9.41
N ILE A 52 -34.09 -1.70 8.92
CA ILE A 52 -33.11 -0.60 8.93
C ILE A 52 -33.58 0.55 8.03
N VAL A 53 -34.08 0.28 6.82
CA VAL A 53 -34.57 1.32 5.89
C VAL A 53 -35.81 2.04 6.45
N ASP A 54 -36.71 1.32 7.12
CA ASP A 54 -37.91 1.88 7.73
C ASP A 54 -37.55 2.76 8.94
N LEU A 55 -36.58 2.35 9.76
CA LEU A 55 -36.01 3.17 10.83
C LEU A 55 -35.35 4.45 10.29
N GLU A 56 -34.60 4.36 9.19
CA GLU A 56 -34.06 5.55 8.50
C GLU A 56 -35.19 6.52 8.13
N ALA A 57 -36.28 6.03 7.57
CA ALA A 57 -37.43 6.85 7.20
C ALA A 57 -38.15 7.46 8.41
N GLU A 58 -38.32 6.70 9.50
CA GLU A 58 -38.91 7.18 10.75
C GLU A 58 -38.07 8.32 11.36
N MET A 59 -36.75 8.13 11.44
CA MET A 59 -35.81 9.15 11.94
C MET A 59 -35.81 10.41 11.06
N ALA A 60 -35.84 10.25 9.73
CA ALA A 60 -35.92 11.38 8.80
C ALA A 60 -37.23 12.17 8.97
N GLN A 61 -38.35 11.48 9.21
CA GLN A 61 -39.66 12.11 9.40
C GLN A 61 -39.77 12.84 10.74
N LYS A 62 -39.32 12.23 11.84
CA LYS A 62 -39.39 12.84 13.18
C LYS A 62 -38.37 13.98 13.33
N GLY A 63 -37.18 13.82 12.75
CA GLY A 63 -36.04 14.73 12.95
C GLY A 63 -35.54 14.75 14.40
N LEU A 64 -34.53 15.57 14.68
CA LEU A 64 -33.92 15.62 16.02
C LEU A 64 -34.92 16.06 17.12
N LEU A 65 -35.81 17.02 16.82
CA LEU A 65 -36.69 17.63 17.83
C LEU A 65 -37.74 16.66 18.39
N ASN A 66 -38.10 15.63 17.63
CA ASN A 66 -39.07 14.62 18.04
C ASN A 66 -38.41 13.24 18.21
N MET A 67 -37.08 13.19 18.34
CA MET A 67 -36.33 11.97 18.61
C MET A 67 -36.48 11.61 20.09
N ASP A 68 -37.28 10.60 20.39
CA ASP A 68 -37.44 10.05 21.73
C ASP A 68 -36.38 8.98 22.05
N GLU A 69 -36.35 8.55 23.32
CA GLU A 69 -35.41 7.54 23.80
C GLU A 69 -35.58 6.21 23.07
N ASP A 70 -36.82 5.76 22.84
CA ASP A 70 -37.11 4.48 22.17
C ASP A 70 -36.57 4.45 20.75
N LEU A 71 -36.84 5.49 19.96
CA LEU A 71 -36.37 5.55 18.57
C LEU A 71 -34.85 5.61 18.51
N LEU A 72 -34.21 6.44 19.35
CA LEU A 72 -32.75 6.54 19.36
C LEU A 72 -32.11 5.21 19.80
N ARG A 73 -32.69 4.54 20.80
CA ARG A 73 -32.22 3.23 21.28
C ARG A 73 -32.33 2.18 20.18
N ARG A 74 -33.51 2.04 19.55
CA ARG A 74 -33.73 1.13 18.41
C ARG A 74 -32.78 1.41 17.25
N ALA A 75 -32.50 2.68 16.96
CA ALA A 75 -31.53 3.05 15.93
C ALA A 75 -30.12 2.58 16.29
N LYS A 76 -29.64 2.83 17.52
CA LYS A 76 -28.31 2.38 17.95
C LYS A 76 -28.21 0.85 18.01
N GLU A 77 -29.23 0.16 18.52
CA GLU A 77 -29.31 -1.31 18.56
C GLU A 77 -29.36 -1.94 17.17
N SER A 78 -29.87 -1.21 16.17
CA SER A 78 -29.85 -1.63 14.76
C SER A 78 -28.52 -1.30 14.04
N GLY A 79 -27.54 -0.73 14.75
CA GLY A 79 -26.20 -0.45 14.23
C GLY A 79 -26.01 0.90 13.55
N PHE A 80 -26.95 1.86 13.70
CA PHE A 80 -26.75 3.20 13.15
C PHE A 80 -25.64 3.95 13.90
N THR A 81 -24.68 4.50 13.16
CA THR A 81 -23.66 5.41 13.70
C THR A 81 -24.26 6.76 14.06
N ASP A 82 -23.63 7.49 14.98
CA ASP A 82 -24.04 8.86 15.32
C ASP A 82 -23.94 9.78 14.10
N LEU A 83 -22.98 9.52 13.21
CA LEU A 83 -22.83 10.24 11.94
C LEU A 83 -24.07 10.04 11.05
N GLN A 84 -24.47 8.79 10.81
CA GLN A 84 -25.64 8.48 9.98
C GLN A 84 -26.92 9.12 10.54
N ILE A 85 -27.15 9.00 11.86
CA ILE A 85 -28.33 9.62 12.51
C ILE A 85 -28.26 11.14 12.33
N SER A 86 -27.09 11.74 12.49
CA SER A 86 -26.93 13.19 12.32
C SER A 86 -27.23 13.66 10.90
N GLU A 87 -26.81 12.91 9.88
CA GLU A 87 -27.10 13.20 8.48
C GLU A 87 -28.59 13.03 8.16
N ILE A 88 -29.20 11.92 8.61
CA ILE A 88 -30.62 11.62 8.43
C ILE A 88 -31.50 12.71 9.05
N CYS A 89 -31.14 13.18 10.25
CA CYS A 89 -31.90 14.20 10.97
C CYS A 89 -31.49 15.65 10.62
N GLY A 90 -30.52 15.86 9.71
CA GLY A 90 -30.05 17.18 9.31
C GLY A 90 -29.43 18.00 10.45
N THR A 91 -28.67 17.36 11.35
CA THR A 91 -28.11 17.98 12.56
C THR A 91 -26.61 17.72 12.71
N LYS A 92 -25.98 18.34 13.72
CA LYS A 92 -24.56 18.11 14.01
C LYS A 92 -24.39 16.85 14.86
N ILE A 93 -23.37 16.05 14.59
CA ILE A 93 -23.05 14.81 15.35
C ILE A 93 -22.99 15.02 16.87
N ARG A 94 -22.49 16.17 17.34
CA ARG A 94 -22.42 16.51 18.77
C ARG A 94 -23.80 16.51 19.45
N ASN A 95 -24.86 16.83 18.71
CA ASN A 95 -26.23 16.86 19.23
C ASN A 95 -26.74 15.43 19.45
N ILE A 96 -26.41 14.48 18.57
CA ILE A 96 -26.73 13.06 18.74
C ILE A 96 -25.98 12.48 19.94
N LYS A 97 -24.69 12.78 20.08
CA LYS A 97 -23.89 12.37 21.24
C LYS A 97 -24.45 12.91 22.56
N GLN A 98 -24.89 14.17 22.58
CA GLN A 98 -25.53 14.76 23.75
C GLN A 98 -26.84 14.04 24.09
N LEU A 99 -27.70 13.82 23.08
CA LEU A 99 -29.00 13.16 23.28
C LEU A 99 -28.84 11.72 23.79
N ARG A 100 -27.88 10.95 23.25
CA ARG A 100 -27.50 9.63 23.77
C ARG A 100 -27.16 9.67 25.26
N ARG A 101 -26.34 10.64 25.68
CA ARG A 101 -25.94 10.81 27.09
C ARG A 101 -27.13 11.17 27.97
N GLU A 102 -28.01 12.06 27.51
CA GLU A 102 -29.23 12.45 28.23
C GLU A 102 -30.18 11.26 28.43
N PHE A 103 -30.29 10.37 27.44
CA PHE A 103 -31.07 9.14 27.51
C PHE A 103 -30.33 7.94 28.10
N GLY A 104 -29.07 8.10 28.51
CA GLY A 104 -28.26 6.99 29.06
C GLY A 104 -28.02 5.83 28.06
N ILE A 105 -28.05 6.11 26.76
CA ILE A 105 -27.78 5.12 25.69
C ILE A 105 -26.27 5.08 25.48
N ASN A 106 -25.60 4.19 26.22
CA ASN A 106 -24.16 4.01 26.17
C ASN A 106 -23.78 2.76 25.37
N THR A 107 -22.62 2.81 24.75
CA THR A 107 -21.97 1.64 24.16
C THR A 107 -21.48 0.74 25.29
N VAL A 108 -21.82 -0.55 25.24
CA VAL A 108 -21.30 -1.58 26.16
C VAL A 108 -20.47 -2.59 25.38
N TYR A 109 -19.60 -3.34 26.06
CA TYR A 109 -18.81 -4.38 25.40
C TYR A 109 -19.07 -5.75 26.01
N ARG A 110 -19.24 -6.74 25.15
CA ARG A 110 -19.43 -8.15 25.52
C ARG A 110 -18.22 -8.97 25.11
N LEU A 111 -18.02 -10.09 25.80
CA LEU A 111 -16.94 -11.03 25.53
C LEU A 111 -17.36 -12.08 24.50
N VAL A 112 -16.40 -12.48 23.68
CA VAL A 112 -16.50 -13.70 22.87
C VAL A 112 -15.98 -14.87 23.73
N ASP A 113 -16.88 -15.77 24.12
CA ASP A 113 -16.60 -16.84 25.08
C ASP A 113 -16.77 -18.27 24.52
N THR A 114 -17.24 -18.40 23.27
CA THR A 114 -17.59 -19.65 22.58
C THR A 114 -18.75 -20.46 23.16
N CYS A 115 -19.30 -20.08 24.32
CA CYS A 115 -20.25 -20.86 25.11
C CYS A 115 -21.49 -20.07 25.55
N ALA A 116 -21.72 -18.87 25.01
CA ALA A 116 -22.89 -18.04 25.30
C ALA A 116 -23.10 -17.82 26.81
N ALA A 117 -22.02 -17.46 27.50
CA ALA A 117 -21.92 -17.21 28.93
C ALA A 117 -22.23 -18.42 29.84
N GLU A 118 -22.23 -19.64 29.32
CA GLU A 118 -22.34 -20.86 30.15
C GLU A 118 -21.15 -20.96 31.13
N PHE A 119 -19.96 -20.54 30.70
CA PHE A 119 -18.74 -20.52 31.50
C PHE A 119 -18.10 -19.13 31.51
N GLU A 120 -17.38 -18.81 32.58
CA GLU A 120 -16.59 -17.57 32.64
C GLU A 120 -15.42 -17.65 31.65
N ALA A 121 -15.39 -16.74 30.67
CA ALA A 121 -14.27 -16.58 29.77
C ALA A 121 -13.22 -15.61 30.33
N PHE A 122 -11.96 -16.03 30.25
CA PHE A 122 -10.80 -15.19 30.58
C PHE A 122 -10.15 -14.55 29.35
N THR A 123 -10.57 -14.97 28.15
CA THR A 123 -10.07 -14.44 26.88
C THR A 123 -10.48 -12.97 26.75
N PRO A 124 -9.55 -12.04 26.52
CA PRO A 124 -9.85 -10.62 26.54
C PRO A 124 -10.35 -10.13 25.17
N TYR A 125 -11.36 -10.81 24.62
CA TYR A 125 -11.86 -10.60 23.26
C TYR A 125 -13.25 -9.96 23.28
N TYR A 126 -13.33 -8.69 22.89
CA TYR A 126 -14.50 -7.83 23.06
C TYR A 126 -15.09 -7.37 21.73
N TYR A 127 -16.41 -7.17 21.72
CA TYR A 127 -17.13 -6.43 20.68
C TYR A 127 -18.17 -5.51 21.33
N SER A 128 -18.49 -4.40 20.68
CA SER A 128 -19.46 -3.44 21.17
C SER A 128 -20.89 -3.86 20.82
N THR A 129 -21.81 -3.46 21.70
CA THR A 129 -23.23 -3.58 21.47
C THR A 129 -23.97 -2.51 22.30
N TYR A 130 -25.28 -2.43 22.10
CA TYR A 130 -26.18 -1.60 22.91
C TYR A 130 -27.04 -2.54 23.75
N GLY A 131 -26.88 -2.45 25.06
CA GLY A 131 -27.49 -3.38 26.01
C GLY A 131 -27.27 -2.95 27.45
N ALA A 132 -27.61 -3.84 28.39
CA ALA A 132 -27.66 -3.49 29.80
C ALA A 132 -26.31 -3.52 30.53
N GLU A 133 -25.36 -4.38 30.11
CA GLU A 133 -24.15 -4.64 30.89
C GLU A 133 -22.90 -4.66 30.00
N THR A 134 -21.79 -4.20 30.57
CA THR A 134 -20.46 -4.29 29.99
C THR A 134 -19.63 -5.33 30.75
N GLU A 135 -18.84 -6.10 30.02
CA GLU A 135 -17.98 -7.17 30.53
C GLU A 135 -16.50 -6.78 30.50
N THR A 136 -16.19 -5.52 30.17
CA THR A 136 -14.83 -5.00 30.29
C THR A 136 -14.36 -5.04 31.73
N ARG A 137 -13.17 -5.60 31.93
CA ARG A 137 -12.58 -5.77 33.27
C ARG A 137 -11.70 -4.56 33.57
N PRO A 138 -11.91 -3.83 34.69
CA PRO A 138 -11.06 -2.68 35.01
C PRO A 138 -9.63 -3.12 35.29
N SER A 139 -8.67 -2.27 34.93
CA SER A 139 -7.24 -2.47 35.20
C SER A 139 -6.59 -1.13 35.52
N SER A 140 -5.60 -1.16 36.42
CA SER A 140 -4.81 0.01 36.83
C SER A 140 -3.45 0.09 36.15
N LYS A 141 -3.11 -0.84 35.25
CA LYS A 141 -1.87 -0.78 34.47
C LYS A 141 -1.93 0.37 33.47
N LYS A 142 -0.77 0.86 33.06
CA LYS A 142 -0.69 1.83 31.97
C LYS A 142 -1.05 1.15 30.65
N LYS A 143 -2.02 1.69 29.92
CA LYS A 143 -2.58 1.09 28.71
C LYS A 143 -2.17 1.85 27.47
N ILE A 144 -1.65 1.12 26.47
CA ILE A 144 -1.39 1.68 25.14
C ILE A 144 -2.33 1.02 24.13
N MET A 145 -3.14 1.84 23.48
CA MET A 145 -3.99 1.44 22.37
C MET A 145 -3.17 1.38 21.07
N ILE A 146 -3.37 0.32 20.29
CA ILE A 146 -2.78 0.12 18.97
C ILE A 146 -3.94 0.01 17.99
N ILE A 147 -4.03 0.96 17.06
CA ILE A 147 -5.12 1.00 16.07
C ILE A 147 -4.65 0.28 14.80
N GLY A 148 -5.37 -0.78 14.43
CA GLY A 148 -5.12 -1.58 13.24
C GLY A 148 -5.42 -0.86 11.93
N GLY A 149 -5.39 -1.60 10.82
CA GLY A 149 -5.66 -1.06 9.47
C GLY A 149 -7.07 -1.31 8.94
N GLY A 150 -7.82 -2.21 9.58
CA GLY A 150 -9.08 -2.71 9.05
C GLY A 150 -8.83 -3.69 7.89
N PRO A 151 -9.78 -3.84 6.96
CA PRO A 151 -9.67 -4.84 5.90
C PRO A 151 -8.46 -4.60 4.99
N ASN A 152 -7.76 -5.68 4.65
CA ASN A 152 -6.66 -5.65 3.69
C ASN A 152 -7.16 -5.19 2.31
N ARG A 153 -6.37 -4.36 1.65
CA ARG A 153 -6.60 -3.89 0.27
C ARG A 153 -5.26 -3.57 -0.40
N ILE A 154 -5.26 -3.43 -1.72
CA ILE A 154 -4.04 -3.02 -2.45
C ILE A 154 -3.52 -1.70 -1.84
N GLY A 155 -2.23 -1.68 -1.49
CA GLY A 155 -1.58 -0.57 -0.79
C GLY A 155 -1.69 -0.59 0.74
N GLN A 156 -2.59 -1.40 1.32
CA GLN A 156 -2.77 -1.63 2.77
C GLN A 156 -2.90 -3.12 3.05
N GLY A 157 -1.76 -3.80 3.15
CA GLY A 157 -1.72 -5.23 3.39
C GLY A 157 -1.25 -5.60 4.80
N ILE A 158 -0.80 -6.85 4.87
CA ILE A 158 -0.31 -7.51 6.08
C ILE A 158 0.94 -6.85 6.67
N GLU A 159 1.63 -5.99 5.91
CA GLU A 159 2.83 -5.30 6.37
C GLU A 159 2.54 -4.35 7.52
N PHE A 160 1.34 -3.75 7.53
CA PHE A 160 0.85 -2.90 8.62
C PHE A 160 0.39 -3.73 9.82
N ASP A 161 -0.26 -4.87 9.58
CA ASP A 161 -0.63 -5.83 10.63
C ASP A 161 0.62 -6.32 11.38
N TYR A 162 1.68 -6.69 10.64
CA TYR A 162 2.98 -7.05 11.20
C TYR A 162 3.52 -5.98 12.16
N CYS A 163 3.41 -4.70 11.79
CA CYS A 163 3.85 -3.59 12.64
C CYS A 163 3.01 -3.50 13.92
N CYS A 164 1.67 -3.59 13.82
CA CYS A 164 0.77 -3.56 14.97
C CYS A 164 1.01 -4.72 15.95
N VAL A 165 1.19 -5.94 15.43
CA VAL A 165 1.53 -7.15 16.21
C VAL A 165 2.85 -6.95 16.96
N HIS A 166 3.88 -6.48 16.26
CA HIS A 166 5.18 -6.23 16.88
C HIS A 166 5.13 -5.10 17.94
N ALA A 167 4.30 -4.07 17.74
CA ALA A 167 4.07 -3.06 18.76
C ALA A 167 3.45 -3.65 20.02
N SER A 168 2.42 -4.49 19.88
CA SER A 168 1.77 -5.15 21.02
C SER A 168 2.77 -5.98 21.80
N PHE A 169 3.55 -6.82 21.12
CA PHE A 169 4.56 -7.64 21.78
C PHE A 169 5.61 -6.81 22.50
N ALA A 170 6.14 -5.76 21.87
CA ALA A 170 7.18 -4.93 22.46
C ALA A 170 6.71 -4.13 23.69
N LEU A 171 5.49 -3.59 23.63
CA LEU A 171 4.95 -2.79 24.73
C LEU A 171 4.52 -3.67 25.91
N ARG A 172 3.99 -4.87 25.63
CA ARG A 172 3.73 -5.89 26.66
C ARG A 172 5.02 -6.32 27.36
N GLU A 173 6.09 -6.57 26.60
CA GLU A 173 7.45 -6.85 27.12
C GLU A 173 7.99 -5.67 27.96
N ALA A 174 7.64 -4.43 27.63
CA ALA A 174 8.00 -3.22 28.37
C ALA A 174 7.08 -2.94 29.59
N GLY A 175 6.09 -3.80 29.86
CA GLY A 175 5.23 -3.72 31.05
C GLY A 175 3.95 -2.88 30.89
N TYR A 176 3.62 -2.45 29.68
CA TYR A 176 2.32 -1.85 29.37
C TYR A 176 1.25 -2.95 29.23
N GLU A 177 -0.01 -2.60 29.51
CA GLU A 177 -1.16 -3.39 29.07
C GLU A 177 -1.52 -2.95 27.65
N THR A 178 -1.44 -3.86 26.69
CA THR A 178 -1.67 -3.53 25.28
C THR A 178 -3.11 -3.77 24.88
N LEU A 179 -3.70 -2.78 24.20
CA LEU A 179 -5.05 -2.84 23.69
C LEU A 179 -5.00 -2.77 22.17
N MET A 180 -5.42 -3.83 21.49
CA MET A 180 -5.58 -3.84 20.04
C MET A 180 -7.02 -3.49 19.66
N ILE A 181 -7.20 -2.57 18.73
CA ILE A 181 -8.49 -2.34 18.08
C ILE A 181 -8.34 -2.55 16.58
N ASN A 182 -9.05 -3.53 16.03
CA ASN A 182 -9.02 -3.88 14.60
C ASN A 182 -10.25 -4.71 14.23
N SER A 183 -10.59 -4.78 12.94
CA SER A 183 -11.77 -5.50 12.43
C SER A 183 -11.47 -6.51 11.32
N ASN A 184 -10.19 -6.80 11.06
CA ASN A 184 -9.80 -7.71 10.00
C ASN A 184 -9.69 -9.15 10.53
N PRO A 185 -10.61 -10.07 10.17
CA PRO A 185 -10.62 -11.42 10.73
C PRO A 185 -9.44 -12.29 10.25
N GLU A 186 -8.72 -11.89 9.20
CA GLU A 186 -7.63 -12.67 8.61
C GLU A 186 -6.30 -12.48 9.35
N THR A 187 -6.24 -11.55 10.30
CA THR A 187 -4.98 -10.99 10.78
C THR A 187 -4.53 -11.54 12.14
N VAL A 188 -3.22 -11.49 12.38
CA VAL A 188 -2.64 -11.90 13.66
C VAL A 188 -2.91 -10.84 14.74
N SER A 189 -3.08 -9.57 14.39
CA SER A 189 -3.48 -8.55 15.38
C SER A 189 -4.82 -8.84 16.04
N THR A 190 -5.76 -9.45 15.32
CA THR A 190 -7.08 -9.86 15.85
C THR A 190 -7.07 -11.26 16.47
N ASP A 191 -5.89 -11.84 16.69
CA ASP A 191 -5.74 -12.99 17.58
C ASP A 191 -5.72 -12.49 19.04
N TYR A 192 -6.51 -13.11 19.90
CA TYR A 192 -6.60 -12.73 21.31
C TYR A 192 -5.29 -12.98 22.08
N ASP A 193 -4.38 -13.82 21.58
CA ASP A 193 -3.05 -14.03 22.18
C ASP A 193 -2.07 -12.85 21.91
N THR A 194 -2.41 -12.00 20.93
CA THR A 194 -1.53 -10.92 20.47
C THR A 194 -1.47 -9.74 21.45
N SER A 195 -2.57 -9.44 22.13
CA SER A 195 -2.72 -8.26 23.00
C SER A 195 -3.36 -8.63 24.33
N ASP A 196 -3.16 -7.80 25.36
CA ASP A 196 -3.83 -8.02 26.65
C ASP A 196 -5.34 -7.76 26.56
N ARG A 197 -5.78 -6.96 25.58
CA ARG A 197 -7.19 -6.67 25.29
C ARG A 197 -7.40 -6.48 23.79
N LEU A 198 -8.30 -7.25 23.21
CA LEU A 198 -8.69 -7.14 21.80
C LEU A 198 -10.11 -6.62 21.68
N PHE A 199 -10.28 -5.52 20.94
CA PHE A 199 -11.58 -4.96 20.55
C PHE A 199 -11.80 -5.17 19.05
N PHE A 200 -12.74 -6.04 18.69
CA PHE A 200 -13.11 -6.32 17.30
C PHE A 200 -14.08 -5.28 16.74
N GLU A 201 -13.58 -4.07 16.57
CA GLU A 201 -14.43 -2.91 16.31
C GLU A 201 -14.14 -2.27 14.95
N PRO A 202 -15.13 -1.62 14.32
CA PRO A 202 -14.88 -0.76 13.18
C PRO A 202 -13.86 0.34 13.55
N LEU A 203 -13.01 0.68 12.59
CA LEU A 203 -11.99 1.72 12.79
C LEU A 203 -12.54 3.09 12.40
N THR A 204 -13.57 3.54 13.12
CA THR A 204 -14.15 4.87 12.97
C THR A 204 -13.79 5.75 14.16
N LEU A 205 -13.95 7.07 14.01
CA LEU A 205 -13.76 7.99 15.12
C LEU A 205 -14.70 7.69 16.30
N GLU A 206 -15.94 7.27 16.04
CA GLU A 206 -16.93 6.96 17.09
C GLU A 206 -16.43 5.78 17.93
N ASP A 207 -16.15 4.65 17.29
CA ASP A 207 -15.82 3.40 17.97
C ASP A 207 -14.46 3.47 18.70
N VAL A 208 -13.45 4.06 18.05
CA VAL A 208 -12.12 4.25 18.66
C VAL A 208 -12.22 5.13 19.90
N LEU A 209 -13.01 6.22 19.87
CA LEU A 209 -13.18 7.09 21.03
C LEU A 209 -13.94 6.41 22.17
N GLU A 210 -14.97 5.60 21.87
CA GLU A 210 -15.68 4.83 22.89
C GLU A 210 -14.71 3.89 23.61
N VAL A 211 -13.91 3.12 22.87
CA VAL A 211 -12.92 2.20 23.47
C VAL A 211 -11.88 2.98 24.27
N TYR A 212 -11.27 4.03 23.68
CA TYR A 212 -10.18 4.79 24.32
C TYR A 212 -10.62 5.42 25.64
N ASN A 213 -11.81 6.01 25.67
CA ASN A 213 -12.32 6.71 26.85
C ASN A 213 -12.79 5.75 27.94
N GLN A 214 -13.50 4.67 27.57
CA GLN A 214 -13.98 3.69 28.56
C GLN A 214 -12.82 2.89 29.17
N GLU A 215 -11.81 2.56 28.37
CA GLU A 215 -10.60 1.87 28.85
C GLU A 215 -9.59 2.78 29.54
N LYS A 216 -9.77 4.10 29.42
CA LYS A 216 -8.90 5.13 30.00
C LYS A 216 -7.44 4.93 29.57
N CYS A 217 -7.22 4.77 28.27
CA CYS A 217 -5.90 4.56 27.71
C CYS A 217 -4.96 5.73 28.00
N ASP A 218 -3.68 5.44 28.29
CA ASP A 218 -2.64 6.44 28.52
C ASP A 218 -2.06 6.98 27.21
N GLY A 219 -2.15 6.21 26.12
CA GLY A 219 -1.71 6.63 24.80
C GLY A 219 -2.24 5.75 23.68
N ALA A 220 -2.18 6.25 22.45
CA ALA A 220 -2.57 5.55 21.24
C ALA A 220 -1.51 5.65 20.14
N ILE A 221 -1.28 4.54 19.43
CA ILE A 221 -0.44 4.45 18.23
C ILE A 221 -1.34 4.44 17.00
N VAL A 222 -1.13 5.42 16.11
CA VAL A 222 -1.88 5.59 14.85
C VAL A 222 -1.02 5.37 13.60
N GLN A 223 0.30 5.28 13.77
CA GLN A 223 1.30 5.32 12.70
C GLN A 223 1.57 3.95 12.09
N PHE A 224 1.03 2.86 12.66
CA PHE A 224 1.37 1.49 12.29
C PHE A 224 0.30 0.79 11.45
N GLY A 225 -0.98 1.15 11.58
CA GLY A 225 -2.08 0.53 10.84
C GLY A 225 -2.33 1.08 9.42
N GLY A 226 -1.39 1.82 8.84
CA GLY A 226 -1.54 2.42 7.52
C GLY A 226 -2.46 3.66 7.51
N GLN A 227 -3.16 3.91 6.40
CA GLN A 227 -3.91 5.17 6.21
C GLN A 227 -5.18 5.26 7.07
N THR A 228 -5.81 4.13 7.41
CA THR A 228 -7.07 4.13 8.18
C THR A 228 -6.92 4.87 9.51
N PRO A 229 -5.97 4.52 10.40
CA PRO A 229 -5.75 5.26 11.63
C PRO A 229 -5.11 6.63 11.43
N LEU A 230 -4.28 6.82 10.40
CA LEU A 230 -3.71 8.14 10.10
C LEU A 230 -4.80 9.18 9.79
N ASN A 231 -5.80 8.81 8.99
CA ASN A 231 -6.92 9.69 8.65
C ASN A 231 -7.74 10.10 9.88
N LEU A 232 -7.68 9.32 10.97
CA LEU A 232 -8.36 9.63 12.23
C LEU A 232 -7.48 10.46 13.18
N ALA A 233 -6.17 10.56 12.94
CA ALA A 233 -5.21 11.06 13.93
C ALA A 233 -5.53 12.48 14.43
N SER A 234 -5.78 13.42 13.52
CA SER A 234 -6.06 14.82 13.88
C SER A 234 -7.40 14.97 14.61
N GLU A 235 -8.43 14.20 14.21
CA GLU A 235 -9.72 14.18 14.90
C GLU A 235 -9.66 13.50 16.28
N LEU A 236 -8.90 12.41 16.41
CA LEU A 236 -8.67 11.73 17.69
C LEU A 236 -7.97 12.68 18.67
N LYS A 237 -6.90 13.36 18.24
CA LYS A 237 -6.19 14.34 19.07
C LYS A 237 -7.11 15.49 19.50
N ALA A 238 -7.93 16.01 18.58
CA ALA A 238 -8.90 17.07 18.89
C ALA A 238 -9.95 16.65 19.93
N ASN A 239 -10.22 15.34 20.06
CA ASN A 239 -11.11 14.77 21.07
C ASN A 239 -10.37 14.28 22.33
N GLY A 240 -9.10 14.65 22.52
CA GLY A 240 -8.34 14.41 23.76
C GLY A 240 -7.58 13.09 23.81
N VAL A 241 -7.47 12.36 22.70
CA VAL A 241 -6.63 11.17 22.61
C VAL A 241 -5.15 11.57 22.67
N ASN A 242 -4.38 10.92 23.55
CA ASN A 242 -2.93 11.11 23.62
C ASN A 242 -2.23 10.26 22.55
N ILE A 243 -2.04 10.81 21.36
CA ILE A 243 -1.28 10.12 20.31
C ILE A 243 0.21 10.16 20.65
N ILE A 244 0.79 8.99 20.87
CA ILE A 244 2.21 8.82 21.18
C ILE A 244 3.02 8.60 19.90
N GLY A 245 4.33 8.90 19.93
CA GLY A 245 5.17 8.90 18.74
C GLY A 245 5.09 10.19 17.92
N THR A 246 5.27 10.10 16.60
CA THR A 246 5.22 11.27 15.72
C THR A 246 3.84 11.90 15.78
N SER A 247 3.80 13.20 16.06
CA SER A 247 2.56 13.95 16.28
C SER A 247 1.71 14.06 15.00
N PRO A 248 0.38 14.18 15.11
CA PRO A 248 -0.48 14.44 13.94
C PRO A 248 -0.06 15.68 13.17
N GLU A 249 0.40 16.73 13.84
CA GLU A 249 0.89 17.95 13.16
C GLU A 249 2.17 17.69 12.35
N SER A 250 3.06 16.82 12.85
CA SER A 250 4.26 16.40 12.12
C SER A 250 3.92 15.53 10.91
N ILE A 251 2.88 14.70 11.02
CA ILE A 251 2.35 13.88 9.92
C ILE A 251 1.75 14.81 8.86
N ASP A 252 0.84 15.69 9.27
CA ASP A 252 0.20 16.68 8.41
C ASP A 252 1.24 17.60 7.75
N ALA A 253 2.33 17.98 8.45
CA ALA A 253 3.40 18.79 7.87
C ALA A 253 4.19 18.11 6.75
N ALA A 254 4.24 16.78 6.72
CA ALA A 254 4.85 16.01 5.64
C ALA A 254 3.90 15.84 4.44
N GLU A 255 2.59 15.87 4.68
CA GLU A 255 1.55 15.77 3.65
C GLU A 255 1.15 17.16 3.08
N ASP A 256 1.26 18.23 3.89
CA ASP A 256 0.97 19.61 3.50
C ASP A 256 2.13 20.19 2.68
N ARG A 257 1.82 20.53 1.43
CA ARG A 257 2.82 20.97 0.46
C ARG A 257 3.48 22.31 0.80
N GLU A 258 2.75 23.27 1.35
CA GLU A 258 3.31 24.59 1.66
C GLU A 258 4.25 24.53 2.84
N ILE A 259 3.90 23.72 3.85
CA ILE A 259 4.76 23.44 4.99
C ILE A 259 5.98 22.63 4.52
N PHE A 260 5.75 21.56 3.77
CA PHE A 260 6.80 20.68 3.29
C PHE A 260 7.80 21.41 2.38
N LYS A 261 7.33 22.25 1.45
CA LYS A 261 8.21 23.06 0.59
C LYS A 261 9.15 23.96 1.41
N LYS A 262 8.64 24.62 2.45
CA LYS A 262 9.46 25.45 3.35
C LYS A 262 10.50 24.61 4.10
N ILE A 263 10.15 23.39 4.49
CA ILE A 263 11.08 22.43 5.08
C ILE A 263 12.20 22.09 4.08
N LEU A 264 11.86 21.79 2.82
CA LEU A 264 12.87 21.46 1.81
C LEU A 264 13.80 22.63 1.48
N GLU A 265 13.25 23.83 1.34
CA GLU A 265 14.03 25.05 1.13
C GLU A 265 15.00 25.31 2.29
N LYS A 266 14.54 25.13 3.53
CA LYS A 266 15.38 25.25 4.74
C LYS A 266 16.50 24.21 4.77
N LEU A 267 16.23 22.98 4.35
CA LEU A 267 17.19 21.88 4.34
C LEU A 267 18.10 21.88 3.09
N GLY A 268 17.82 22.71 2.09
CA GLY A 268 18.54 22.73 0.83
C GLY A 268 18.32 21.46 -0.01
N LEU A 269 17.19 20.77 0.17
CA LEU A 269 16.84 19.55 -0.55
C LEU A 269 16.11 19.88 -1.85
N LYS A 270 16.44 19.16 -2.92
CA LYS A 270 15.80 19.34 -4.23
C LYS A 270 14.49 18.55 -4.31
N GLN A 271 13.50 19.14 -4.96
CA GLN A 271 12.26 18.48 -5.37
C GLN A 271 12.09 18.66 -6.88
N PRO A 272 11.42 17.73 -7.60
CA PRO A 272 10.99 17.98 -8.97
C PRO A 272 10.20 19.28 -9.08
N ILE A 273 10.28 19.96 -10.24
CA ILE A 273 9.44 21.14 -10.51
C ILE A 273 7.98 20.71 -10.39
N ASN A 274 7.21 21.37 -9.53
CA ASN A 274 5.84 20.95 -9.24
C ASN A 274 4.87 22.14 -9.13
N ALA A 275 3.59 21.89 -9.43
CA ALA A 275 2.50 22.85 -9.32
C ALA A 275 1.22 22.18 -8.80
N THR A 276 0.27 22.98 -8.32
CA THR A 276 -1.06 22.50 -7.90
C THR A 276 -2.14 23.24 -8.66
N ALA A 277 -3.08 22.47 -9.22
CA ALA A 277 -4.24 22.98 -9.91
C ALA A 277 -5.52 22.65 -9.15
N THR A 278 -6.41 23.63 -9.02
CA THR A 278 -7.76 23.44 -8.46
C THR A 278 -8.84 23.41 -9.54
N THR A 279 -8.48 23.72 -10.78
CA THR A 279 -9.38 23.62 -11.96
C THR A 279 -8.66 22.97 -13.14
N PRO A 280 -9.40 22.35 -14.08
CA PRO A 280 -8.82 21.81 -15.31
C PRO A 280 -8.04 22.86 -16.12
N GLU A 281 -8.56 24.08 -16.25
CA GLU A 281 -7.95 25.17 -17.03
C GLU A 281 -6.60 25.57 -16.45
N GLN A 282 -6.53 25.71 -15.12
CA GLN A 282 -5.29 26.00 -14.41
C GLN A 282 -4.28 24.86 -14.59
N ALA A 283 -4.74 23.61 -14.60
CA ALA A 283 -3.88 22.45 -14.80
C ALA A 283 -3.21 22.46 -16.19
N TYR A 284 -3.92 22.88 -17.24
CA TYR A 284 -3.36 22.98 -18.59
C TYR A 284 -2.26 24.05 -18.68
N GLU A 285 -2.51 25.22 -18.09
CA GLU A 285 -1.53 26.31 -18.07
C GLU A 285 -0.25 25.89 -17.34
N LEU A 286 -0.41 25.33 -16.13
CA LEU A 286 0.70 24.85 -15.30
C LEU A 286 1.47 23.71 -15.98
N ALA A 287 0.78 22.80 -16.68
CA ALA A 287 1.42 21.75 -17.45
C ALA A 287 2.33 22.31 -18.56
N GLY A 288 1.90 23.38 -19.24
CA GLY A 288 2.71 24.09 -20.22
C GLY A 288 3.98 24.73 -19.62
N GLN A 289 3.92 25.19 -18.37
CA GLN A 289 5.05 25.78 -17.66
C GLN A 289 6.05 24.73 -17.15
N ILE A 290 5.57 23.61 -16.62
CA ILE A 290 6.43 22.50 -16.12
C ILE A 290 7.11 21.77 -17.29
N GLY A 291 6.36 21.56 -18.38
CA GLY A 291 6.77 20.81 -19.55
C GLY A 291 6.68 19.29 -19.37
N PHE A 292 6.32 18.58 -20.43
CA PHE A 292 6.14 17.13 -20.42
C PHE A 292 7.45 16.32 -20.41
N PRO A 293 7.45 15.06 -19.94
CA PRO A 293 6.32 14.37 -19.28
C PRO A 293 6.06 14.88 -17.85
N ILE A 294 4.82 14.72 -17.39
CA ILE A 294 4.33 15.17 -16.07
C ILE A 294 3.67 13.98 -15.35
N LEU A 295 3.94 13.87 -14.05
CA LEU A 295 3.24 12.98 -13.15
C LEU A 295 2.08 13.75 -12.50
N LEU A 296 0.87 13.29 -12.75
CA LEU A 296 -0.35 13.82 -12.16
C LEU A 296 -0.68 13.03 -10.90
N ARG A 297 -0.90 13.70 -9.76
CA ARG A 297 -1.24 13.07 -8.48
C ARG A 297 -2.47 13.71 -7.85
N PRO A 298 -3.55 12.95 -7.58
CA PRO A 298 -4.64 13.43 -6.73
C PRO A 298 -4.14 13.64 -5.30
N SER A 299 -4.71 14.61 -4.57
CA SER A 299 -4.37 14.81 -3.15
C SER A 299 -5.05 13.76 -2.25
N PHE A 300 -4.42 13.41 -1.11
CA PHE A 300 -4.96 12.50 -0.08
C PHE A 300 -5.28 11.06 -0.56
N VAL A 301 -4.41 10.47 -1.38
CA VAL A 301 -4.55 9.09 -1.87
C VAL A 301 -3.36 8.23 -1.44
N LEU A 302 -3.63 6.94 -1.17
CA LEU A 302 -2.60 5.94 -0.90
C LEU A 302 -2.42 5.03 -2.12
N GLY A 303 -1.22 4.48 -2.30
CA GLY A 303 -0.94 3.49 -3.34
C GLY A 303 -0.93 4.09 -4.73
N GLY A 304 -0.76 5.41 -4.83
CA GLY A 304 -0.81 6.16 -6.08
C GLY A 304 -2.15 6.09 -6.82
N ARG A 305 -3.25 5.88 -6.10
CA ARG A 305 -4.58 5.78 -6.72
C ARG A 305 -4.91 7.04 -7.54
N GLY A 306 -5.23 6.84 -8.82
CA GLY A 306 -5.50 7.93 -9.76
C GLY A 306 -4.27 8.73 -10.19
N MET A 307 -3.05 8.21 -9.99
CA MET A 307 -1.83 8.81 -10.52
C MET A 307 -1.56 8.40 -11.97
N PHE A 308 -1.15 9.36 -12.80
CA PHE A 308 -0.89 9.13 -14.23
C PHE A 308 0.37 9.85 -14.69
N ILE A 309 1.15 9.21 -15.57
CA ILE A 309 2.20 9.90 -16.34
C ILE A 309 1.60 10.33 -17.66
N VAL A 310 1.56 11.63 -17.88
CA VAL A 310 1.10 12.27 -19.12
C VAL A 310 2.29 12.77 -19.91
N TYR A 311 2.32 12.45 -21.20
CA TYR A 311 3.44 12.77 -22.10
C TYR A 311 3.15 13.96 -23.01
N GLU A 312 1.87 14.28 -23.22
CA GLU A 312 1.43 15.36 -24.10
C GLU A 312 0.15 16.03 -23.58
N MET A 313 -0.16 17.22 -24.11
CA MET A 313 -1.30 18.03 -23.67
C MET A 313 -2.67 17.37 -23.93
N ASP A 314 -2.79 16.58 -25.00
CA ASP A 314 -4.06 15.92 -25.31
C ASP A 314 -4.37 14.78 -24.32
N ASP A 315 -3.35 14.04 -23.88
CA ASP A 315 -3.49 13.08 -22.78
C ASP A 315 -3.88 13.79 -21.47
N MET A 316 -3.24 14.92 -21.18
CA MET A 316 -3.53 15.76 -20.00
C MET A 316 -5.01 16.20 -19.94
N LYS A 317 -5.59 16.65 -21.06
CA LYS A 317 -7.00 17.05 -21.15
C LYS A 317 -7.98 15.93 -20.84
N ARG A 318 -7.66 14.68 -21.22
CA ARG A 318 -8.49 13.51 -20.90
C ARG A 318 -8.39 13.19 -19.41
N VAL A 319 -7.17 13.01 -18.91
CA VAL A 319 -6.92 12.56 -17.54
C VAL A 319 -7.42 13.57 -16.51
N ILE A 320 -7.22 14.87 -16.73
CA ILE A 320 -7.58 15.86 -15.72
C ILE A 320 -9.10 15.96 -15.51
N ARG A 321 -9.89 15.76 -16.58
CA ARG A 321 -11.36 15.75 -16.49
C ARG A 321 -11.81 14.58 -15.62
N GLU A 322 -11.30 13.39 -15.91
CA GLU A 322 -11.56 12.19 -15.12
C GLU A 322 -11.14 12.37 -13.66
N ALA A 323 -9.99 13.01 -13.40
CA ALA A 323 -9.49 13.25 -12.06
C ALA A 323 -10.40 14.20 -11.25
N PHE A 324 -10.85 15.31 -11.83
CA PHE A 324 -11.76 16.24 -11.16
C PHE A 324 -13.19 15.70 -11.03
N ASP A 325 -13.66 14.90 -11.98
CA ASP A 325 -14.97 14.22 -11.88
C ASP A 325 -14.96 13.16 -10.77
N ALA A 326 -13.84 12.45 -10.60
CA ALA A 326 -13.67 11.43 -9.56
C ALA A 326 -13.51 12.01 -8.15
N ALA A 327 -12.92 13.21 -8.02
CA ALA A 327 -12.73 13.88 -6.74
C ALA A 327 -13.07 15.39 -6.80
N PRO A 328 -14.38 15.74 -6.89
CA PRO A 328 -14.80 17.13 -7.00
C PRO A 328 -14.30 17.98 -5.82
N GLY A 329 -13.72 19.15 -6.14
CA GLY A 329 -13.21 20.10 -5.14
C GLY A 329 -11.86 19.74 -4.51
N LYS A 330 -11.24 18.62 -4.90
CA LYS A 330 -9.88 18.28 -4.47
C LYS A 330 -8.85 18.82 -5.47
N PRO A 331 -7.72 19.39 -5.00
CA PRO A 331 -6.65 19.82 -5.89
C PRO A 331 -5.90 18.63 -6.50
N VAL A 332 -5.39 18.84 -7.71
CA VAL A 332 -4.52 17.91 -8.42
C VAL A 332 -3.10 18.47 -8.46
N LEU A 333 -2.12 17.63 -8.12
CA LEU A 333 -0.70 17.96 -8.20
C LEU A 333 -0.12 17.56 -9.55
N LEU A 334 0.78 18.39 -10.06
CA LEU A 334 1.51 18.19 -11.30
C LEU A 334 2.99 18.27 -10.98
N ASP A 335 3.69 17.15 -11.11
CA ASP A 335 5.13 17.03 -10.88
C ASP A 335 5.86 16.77 -12.20
N LYS A 336 7.02 17.40 -12.39
CA LYS A 336 7.90 17.06 -13.51
C LYS A 336 8.32 15.60 -13.38
N PHE A 337 7.97 14.78 -14.36
CA PHE A 337 8.32 13.37 -14.31
C PHE A 337 9.83 13.18 -14.56
N LEU A 338 10.51 12.54 -13.61
CA LEU A 338 11.94 12.27 -13.68
C LEU A 338 12.18 10.95 -14.42
N GLU A 339 12.13 10.98 -15.75
CA GLU A 339 12.43 9.79 -16.57
C GLU A 339 13.83 9.23 -16.30
N ASP A 340 13.98 7.91 -16.35
CA ASP A 340 15.23 7.17 -16.16
C ASP A 340 15.95 7.51 -14.82
N ALA A 341 15.19 7.89 -13.79
CA ALA A 341 15.71 8.10 -12.44
C ALA A 341 15.64 6.81 -11.63
N ILE A 342 16.68 6.51 -10.87
CA ILE A 342 16.68 5.42 -9.89
C ILE A 342 15.80 5.86 -8.72
N GLU A 343 14.83 5.04 -8.34
CA GLU A 343 14.04 5.28 -7.13
C GLU A 343 14.64 4.53 -5.93
N LEU A 344 14.59 5.16 -4.76
CA LEU A 344 15.21 4.67 -3.53
C LEU A 344 14.26 4.90 -2.35
N ASP A 345 13.85 3.80 -1.72
CA ASP A 345 13.12 3.82 -0.44
C ASP A 345 14.12 3.76 0.72
N VAL A 346 13.92 4.61 1.72
CA VAL A 346 14.76 4.63 2.93
C VAL A 346 13.86 4.63 4.15
N ASP A 347 13.94 3.55 4.93
CA ASP A 347 13.25 3.47 6.22
C ASP A 347 14.20 3.78 7.36
N ALA A 348 13.74 4.59 8.31
CA ALA A 348 14.50 4.98 9.48
C ALA A 348 13.63 4.97 10.75
N ILE A 349 14.31 4.89 11.89
CA ILE A 349 13.74 5.06 13.22
C ILE A 349 14.39 6.27 13.89
N SER A 350 13.59 7.13 14.51
CA SER A 350 14.04 8.31 15.22
C SER A 350 13.43 8.37 16.61
N ASP A 351 14.22 8.73 17.63
CA ASP A 351 13.75 9.00 19.00
C ASP A 351 13.70 10.51 19.34
N GLY A 352 13.79 11.34 18.29
CA GLY A 352 13.87 12.80 18.36
C GLY A 352 15.30 13.34 18.56
N GLU A 353 16.25 12.50 18.96
CA GLU A 353 17.65 12.89 19.16
C GLU A 353 18.59 12.12 18.22
N THR A 354 18.39 10.81 18.14
CA THR A 354 19.13 9.87 17.32
C THR A 354 18.19 9.36 16.24
N THR A 355 18.66 9.38 14.99
CA THR A 355 17.98 8.74 13.87
C THR A 355 18.89 7.68 13.30
N VAL A 356 18.36 6.49 13.06
CA VAL A 356 19.09 5.37 12.49
C VAL A 356 18.33 4.83 11.29
N ILE A 357 19.02 4.70 10.16
CA ILE A 357 18.46 4.07 8.97
C ILE A 357 18.39 2.56 9.20
N GLY A 358 17.20 2.01 9.01
CA GLY A 358 16.95 0.57 9.02
C GLY A 358 17.40 -0.08 7.71
N GLY A 359 17.15 0.56 6.57
CA GLY A 359 17.59 0.07 5.27
C GLY A 359 17.38 1.08 4.14
N MET A 360 18.20 0.95 3.09
CA MET A 360 18.06 1.65 1.83
C MET A 360 17.76 0.62 0.73
N LEU A 361 16.68 0.83 -0.01
CA LEU A 361 16.10 -0.12 -0.95
C LEU A 361 16.09 0.51 -2.33
N GLU A 362 17.06 0.12 -3.15
CA GLU A 362 17.18 0.60 -4.53
C GLU A 362 16.21 -0.18 -5.41
N HIS A 363 15.33 0.52 -6.12
CA HIS A 363 14.40 -0.14 -7.03
C HIS A 363 15.14 -0.66 -8.26
N ILE A 364 14.67 -1.79 -8.80
CA ILE A 364 15.11 -2.29 -10.10
C ILE A 364 14.43 -1.46 -11.19
N GLU A 365 13.13 -1.27 -11.11
CA GLU A 365 12.39 -0.36 -11.97
C GLU A 365 12.80 1.11 -11.73
N TYR A 366 12.79 1.92 -12.79
CA TYR A 366 12.97 3.36 -12.66
C TYR A 366 11.71 4.03 -12.07
N ALA A 367 11.92 5.24 -11.54
CA ALA A 367 10.86 6.07 -11.00
C ALA A 367 9.70 6.21 -12.01
N GLY A 368 8.47 6.06 -11.50
CA GLY A 368 7.24 6.02 -12.31
C GLY A 368 6.55 4.66 -12.34
N VAL A 369 7.23 3.61 -11.90
CA VAL A 369 6.57 2.42 -11.34
C VAL A 369 6.37 2.67 -9.85
N HIS A 370 5.16 2.46 -9.33
CA HIS A 370 4.90 2.67 -7.91
C HIS A 370 5.80 1.78 -7.05
N SER A 371 6.40 2.33 -5.99
CA SER A 371 7.29 1.62 -5.07
C SER A 371 6.74 0.26 -4.59
N GLY A 372 5.44 0.22 -4.26
CA GLY A 372 4.75 -1.01 -3.90
C GLY A 372 4.81 -2.13 -4.95
N ASP A 373 4.87 -1.81 -6.24
CA ASP A 373 4.95 -2.78 -7.34
C ASP A 373 6.38 -3.06 -7.80
N ALA A 374 7.31 -2.13 -7.55
CA ALA A 374 8.71 -2.30 -7.93
C ALA A 374 9.38 -3.46 -7.16
N ALA A 375 10.31 -4.12 -7.85
CA ALA A 375 11.29 -4.97 -7.21
C ALA A 375 12.38 -4.08 -6.58
N MET A 376 12.84 -4.45 -5.39
CA MET A 376 13.77 -3.64 -4.61
C MET A 376 14.97 -4.44 -4.12
N VAL A 377 16.13 -3.80 -4.04
CA VAL A 377 17.40 -4.41 -3.66
C VAL A 377 17.98 -3.71 -2.43
N ILE A 378 18.35 -4.49 -1.43
CA ILE A 378 19.14 -4.04 -0.27
C ILE A 378 20.41 -4.91 -0.15
N PRO A 379 21.59 -4.31 0.05
CA PRO A 379 21.89 -2.87 -0.02
C PRO A 379 21.79 -2.31 -1.46
N PRO A 380 21.76 -0.98 -1.64
CA PRO A 380 21.82 -0.37 -2.97
C PRO A 380 23.03 -0.86 -3.77
N HIS A 381 22.78 -1.28 -5.00
CA HIS A 381 23.71 -2.06 -5.82
C HIS A 381 24.34 -1.28 -6.97
N THR A 382 23.75 -0.15 -7.38
CA THR A 382 24.34 0.73 -8.42
C THR A 382 24.79 2.08 -7.87
N LEU A 383 24.27 2.51 -6.72
CA LEU A 383 24.60 3.81 -6.14
C LEU A 383 26.04 3.83 -5.61
N ASN A 384 26.73 4.94 -5.84
CA ASN A 384 28.06 5.19 -5.26
C ASN A 384 27.95 5.70 -3.81
N ASP A 385 29.06 5.63 -3.07
CA ASP A 385 29.06 5.94 -1.64
C ASP A 385 28.80 7.43 -1.33
N LYS A 386 29.13 8.33 -2.25
CA LYS A 386 28.83 9.76 -2.11
C LYS A 386 27.31 10.00 -2.09
N ILE A 387 26.58 9.41 -3.03
CA ILE A 387 25.12 9.53 -3.09
C ILE A 387 24.47 8.84 -1.89
N LYS A 388 24.96 7.67 -1.47
CA LYS A 388 24.46 7.00 -0.26
C LYS A 388 24.62 7.92 0.97
N GLU A 389 25.75 8.60 1.11
CA GLU A 389 25.95 9.52 2.23
C GLU A 389 25.06 10.76 2.13
N GLU A 390 24.86 11.32 0.95
CA GLU A 390 23.92 12.43 0.72
C GLU A 390 22.49 12.03 1.14
N VAL A 391 22.06 10.81 0.79
CA VAL A 391 20.78 10.23 1.22
C VAL A 391 20.71 10.09 2.76
N ARG A 392 21.79 9.66 3.42
CA ARG A 392 21.82 9.57 4.89
C ARG A 392 21.60 10.93 5.53
N GLN A 393 22.37 11.92 5.10
CA GLN A 393 22.30 13.27 5.66
C GLN A 393 20.92 13.91 5.41
N ALA A 394 20.35 13.74 4.21
CA ALA A 394 19.00 14.18 3.90
C ALA A 394 17.96 13.52 4.81
N THR A 395 18.06 12.21 5.01
CA THR A 395 17.11 11.44 5.84
C THR A 395 17.17 11.87 7.31
N TYR A 396 18.37 12.06 7.86
CA TYR A 396 18.55 12.54 9.24
C TYR A 396 18.06 13.99 9.42
N ALA A 397 18.30 14.85 8.43
CA ALA A 397 17.83 16.22 8.44
C ALA A 397 16.28 16.29 8.41
N LEU A 398 15.64 15.47 7.56
CA LEU A 398 14.19 15.36 7.47
C LEU A 398 13.58 14.82 8.76
N ALA A 399 14.14 13.75 9.34
CA ALA A 399 13.71 13.20 10.63
C ALA A 399 13.67 14.26 11.72
N LYS A 400 14.74 15.06 11.79
CA LYS A 400 14.89 16.13 12.78
C LYS A 400 13.92 17.28 12.55
N GLU A 401 13.78 17.74 11.31
CA GLU A 401 12.91 18.89 10.99
C GLU A 401 11.43 18.54 11.17
N LEU A 402 11.02 17.34 10.78
CA LEU A 402 9.66 16.82 10.98
C LEU A 402 9.39 16.34 12.40
N LYS A 403 10.41 16.34 13.29
CA LYS A 403 10.31 15.88 14.68
C LYS A 403 9.77 14.46 14.79
N VAL A 404 10.30 13.57 13.95
CA VAL A 404 9.88 12.16 13.91
C VAL A 404 10.24 11.46 15.21
N VAL A 405 9.26 10.75 15.78
CA VAL A 405 9.42 9.85 16.93
C VAL A 405 8.75 8.52 16.58
N GLY A 406 9.54 7.47 16.36
CA GLY A 406 9.09 6.21 15.78
C GLY A 406 9.65 6.00 14.37
N LEU A 407 8.86 5.39 13.49
CA LEU A 407 9.26 5.10 12.11
C LEU A 407 9.03 6.28 11.17
N MET A 408 9.88 6.38 10.16
CA MET A 408 9.63 7.14 8.94
C MET A 408 10.14 6.39 7.71
N ASN A 409 9.53 6.70 6.57
CA ASN A 409 9.95 6.30 5.26
C ASN A 409 10.19 7.54 4.39
N VAL A 410 11.23 7.50 3.57
CA VAL A 410 11.54 8.57 2.61
C VAL A 410 11.77 7.94 1.25
N GLN A 411 11.12 8.50 0.22
CA GLN A 411 11.32 8.11 -1.17
C GLN A 411 12.12 9.18 -1.90
N TYR A 412 13.22 8.76 -2.52
CA TYR A 412 14.09 9.61 -3.32
C TYR A 412 14.13 9.14 -4.78
N ALA A 413 14.40 10.09 -5.68
CA ALA A 413 14.78 9.82 -7.07
C ALA A 413 16.21 10.32 -7.30
N ILE A 414 17.06 9.50 -7.90
CA ILE A 414 18.44 9.83 -8.24
C ILE A 414 18.55 9.90 -9.76
N LYS A 415 18.87 11.08 -10.29
CA LYS A 415 19.03 11.30 -11.73
C LYS A 415 20.33 12.05 -12.00
N LYS A 416 21.19 11.48 -12.86
CA LYS A 416 22.49 12.07 -13.26
C LYS A 416 23.37 12.50 -12.06
N GLY A 417 23.32 11.73 -10.97
CA GLY A 417 24.10 12.01 -9.75
C GLY A 417 23.53 13.13 -8.88
N GLU A 418 22.29 13.56 -9.11
CA GLU A 418 21.58 14.48 -8.23
C GLU A 418 20.46 13.76 -7.49
N LEU A 419 20.33 14.06 -6.19
CA LEU A 419 19.28 13.55 -5.32
C LEU A 419 18.06 14.47 -5.36
N TYR A 420 16.89 13.89 -5.63
CA TYR A 420 15.59 14.56 -5.58
C TYR A 420 14.70 13.84 -4.57
N LEU A 421 13.97 14.61 -3.76
CA LEU A 421 12.97 14.07 -2.85
C LEU A 421 11.63 13.89 -3.58
N ILE A 422 11.01 12.71 -3.41
CA ILE A 422 9.65 12.43 -3.90
C ILE A 422 8.64 12.74 -2.78
N GLU A 423 8.73 12.01 -1.67
CA GLU A 423 7.81 12.14 -0.53
C GLU A 423 8.45 11.63 0.77
N VAL A 424 7.87 12.05 1.90
CA VAL A 424 8.22 11.56 3.24
C VAL A 424 6.96 11.08 3.93
N ASN A 425 7.01 9.86 4.46
CA ASN A 425 5.93 9.22 5.18
C ASN A 425 6.37 9.04 6.64
N PRO A 426 6.04 9.93 7.58
CA PRO A 426 6.47 9.87 8.99
C PRO A 426 5.68 8.83 9.82
N ARG A 427 5.63 7.61 9.29
CA ARG A 427 4.89 6.45 9.80
C ARG A 427 5.56 5.14 9.35
N ALA A 428 4.98 4.00 9.74
CA ALA A 428 5.40 2.72 9.20
C ALA A 428 5.14 2.66 7.68
N SER A 429 6.07 2.06 6.95
CA SER A 429 5.95 1.70 5.54
C SER A 429 5.78 0.19 5.39
N ARG A 430 5.35 -0.24 4.20
CA ARG A 430 5.21 -1.66 3.88
C ARG A 430 6.55 -2.42 3.81
N THR A 431 7.68 -1.71 3.70
CA THR A 431 9.02 -2.28 3.59
C THR A 431 9.63 -2.64 4.95
N ILE A 432 9.03 -2.21 6.07
CA ILE A 432 9.50 -2.49 7.44
C ILE A 432 9.64 -3.99 7.75
N PRO A 433 8.67 -4.87 7.43
CA PRO A 433 8.83 -6.30 7.65
C PRO A 433 9.99 -6.88 6.84
N PHE A 434 10.09 -6.53 5.55
CA PHE A 434 11.18 -6.97 4.67
C PHE A 434 12.54 -6.59 5.25
N ILE A 435 12.76 -5.31 5.58
CA ILE A 435 14.02 -4.84 6.16
C ILE A 435 14.30 -5.55 7.48
N SER A 436 13.30 -5.67 8.36
CA SER A 436 13.47 -6.32 9.67
C SER A 436 13.94 -7.77 9.54
N LYS A 437 13.44 -8.50 8.51
CA LYS A 437 13.90 -9.86 8.19
C LYS A 437 15.30 -9.87 7.58
N VAL A 438 15.63 -8.89 6.73
CA VAL A 438 16.95 -8.76 6.11
C VAL A 438 18.03 -8.47 7.15
N ILE A 439 17.84 -7.49 8.03
CA ILE A 439 18.89 -7.09 8.98
C ILE A 439 18.84 -7.84 10.31
N GLY A 440 17.79 -8.65 10.52
CA GLY A 440 17.58 -9.41 11.75
C GLY A 440 17.33 -8.53 12.99
N VAL A 441 16.73 -7.35 12.79
CA VAL A 441 16.35 -6.39 13.84
C VAL A 441 14.85 -6.07 13.71
N PRO A 442 14.05 -6.21 14.78
CA PRO A 442 12.62 -5.96 14.72
C PRO A 442 12.31 -4.46 14.80
N LEU A 443 12.40 -3.73 13.67
CA LEU A 443 12.28 -2.27 13.63
C LEU A 443 10.95 -1.76 14.23
N ALA A 444 9.84 -2.44 13.97
CA ALA A 444 8.54 -2.09 14.56
C ALA A 444 8.51 -2.22 16.09
N LYS A 445 9.20 -3.22 16.67
CA LYS A 445 9.33 -3.35 18.14
C LYS A 445 10.10 -2.17 18.74
N LEU A 446 11.24 -1.85 18.14
CA LEU A 446 12.07 -0.73 18.61
C LEU A 446 11.32 0.59 18.50
N ALA A 447 10.63 0.81 17.39
CA ALA A 447 9.85 2.03 17.17
C ALA A 447 8.69 2.15 18.15
N ALA A 448 7.97 1.06 18.48
CA ALA A 448 6.93 1.10 19.49
C ALA A 448 7.46 1.53 20.87
N ARG A 449 8.61 0.99 21.29
CA ARG A 449 9.28 1.37 22.54
C ARG A 449 9.73 2.84 22.52
N VAL A 450 10.24 3.30 21.39
CA VAL A 450 10.60 4.72 21.19
C VAL A 450 9.38 5.64 21.29
N MET A 451 8.26 5.27 20.65
CA MET A 451 7.01 6.02 20.76
C MET A 451 6.49 6.06 22.20
N ALA A 452 6.75 5.03 23.00
CA ALA A 452 6.44 4.97 24.42
C ALA A 452 7.43 5.72 25.34
N GLY A 453 8.53 6.26 24.79
CA GLY A 453 9.45 7.17 25.47
C GLY A 453 10.88 6.67 25.65
N GLU A 454 11.21 5.45 25.22
CA GLU A 454 12.57 4.93 25.29
C GLU A 454 13.49 5.54 24.22
N LYS A 455 14.81 5.51 24.45
CA LYS A 455 15.81 6.04 23.50
C LYS A 455 16.52 4.92 22.76
N LEU A 456 16.88 5.16 21.52
CA LEU A 456 17.60 4.22 20.66
C LEU A 456 18.96 3.80 21.24
N LYS A 457 19.58 4.69 22.00
CA LYS A 457 20.83 4.42 22.74
C LYS A 457 20.63 3.31 23.79
N ASP A 458 19.53 3.38 24.54
CA ASP A 458 19.21 2.41 25.59
C ASP A 458 18.78 1.06 24.99
N LEU A 459 18.16 1.11 23.80
CA LEU A 459 17.77 -0.06 23.02
C LEU A 459 18.93 -0.70 22.23
N GLY A 460 20.13 -0.09 22.26
CA GLY A 460 21.33 -0.60 21.58
C GLY A 460 21.28 -0.53 20.04
N PHE A 461 20.39 0.28 19.47
CA PHE A 461 20.25 0.45 18.02
C PHE A 461 20.63 1.88 17.61
N THR A 462 21.93 2.15 17.52
CA THR A 462 22.47 3.49 17.28
C THR A 462 23.21 3.64 15.95
N LYS A 463 23.30 2.57 15.15
CA LYS A 463 24.03 2.54 13.88
C LYS A 463 23.25 1.71 12.85
N GLU A 464 23.29 2.16 11.60
CA GLU A 464 22.76 1.42 10.46
C GLU A 464 23.45 0.06 10.33
N ILE A 465 22.67 -0.97 10.02
CA ILE A 465 23.17 -2.32 9.76
C ILE A 465 23.07 -2.57 8.26
N VAL A 466 24.22 -2.73 7.60
CA VAL A 466 24.30 -3.08 6.19
C VAL A 466 24.55 -4.58 6.08
N PRO A 467 23.65 -5.36 5.44
CA PRO A 467 23.84 -6.80 5.29
C PRO A 467 25.00 -7.11 4.34
N ASP A 468 25.68 -8.22 4.57
CA ASP A 468 26.82 -8.70 3.75
C ASP A 468 26.39 -9.51 2.53
N TYR A 469 25.09 -9.58 2.28
CA TYR A 469 24.45 -10.31 1.21
C TYR A 469 23.43 -9.39 0.54
N ILE A 470 22.95 -9.80 -0.62
CA ILE A 470 21.89 -9.11 -1.36
C ILE A 470 20.55 -9.72 -0.97
N ALA A 471 19.60 -8.85 -0.65
CA ALA A 471 18.19 -9.19 -0.57
C ALA A 471 17.39 -8.48 -1.65
N VAL A 472 16.53 -9.23 -2.32
CA VAL A 472 15.62 -8.74 -3.35
C VAL A 472 14.19 -8.95 -2.88
N LYS A 473 13.40 -7.88 -2.80
CA LYS A 473 11.94 -7.93 -2.71
C LYS A 473 11.37 -7.92 -4.12
N GLU A 474 10.41 -8.80 -4.41
CA GLU A 474 9.65 -8.83 -5.66
C GLU A 474 8.15 -8.85 -5.37
N SER A 475 7.36 -8.25 -6.25
CA SER A 475 5.92 -8.08 -6.09
C SER A 475 5.11 -9.18 -6.78
N VAL A 476 3.98 -9.57 -6.19
CA VAL A 476 3.04 -10.56 -6.73
C VAL A 476 1.76 -9.86 -7.17
N PHE A 477 1.36 -10.10 -8.43
CA PHE A 477 0.28 -9.37 -9.08
C PHE A 477 -0.99 -10.21 -9.26
N PRO A 478 -2.19 -9.63 -9.10
CA PRO A 478 -3.46 -10.34 -9.25
C PRO A 478 -3.97 -10.38 -10.69
N PHE A 479 -3.19 -9.99 -11.70
CA PHE A 479 -3.65 -9.83 -13.09
C PHE A 479 -4.39 -11.06 -13.65
N VAL A 480 -4.01 -12.28 -13.23
CA VAL A 480 -4.66 -13.53 -13.67
C VAL A 480 -6.13 -13.62 -13.21
N ARG A 481 -6.49 -12.92 -12.13
CA ARG A 481 -7.86 -12.86 -11.61
C ARG A 481 -8.75 -11.88 -12.38
N PHE A 482 -8.15 -11.00 -13.19
CA PHE A 482 -8.85 -9.90 -13.86
C PHE A 482 -8.57 -9.92 -15.37
N LEU A 483 -9.10 -10.93 -16.06
CA LEU A 483 -8.98 -11.04 -17.52
C LEU A 483 -9.59 -9.82 -18.23
N GLY A 484 -8.86 -9.28 -19.19
CA GLY A 484 -9.25 -8.05 -19.90
C GLY A 484 -8.79 -6.75 -19.22
N SER A 485 -8.22 -6.82 -18.01
CA SER A 485 -7.52 -5.68 -17.42
C SER A 485 -6.23 -5.35 -18.19
N GLN A 486 -5.74 -4.12 -18.03
CA GLN A 486 -4.45 -3.73 -18.56
C GLN A 486 -3.32 -4.29 -17.68
N ILE A 487 -2.38 -5.00 -18.32
CA ILE A 487 -1.23 -5.61 -17.65
C ILE A 487 -0.02 -4.70 -17.86
N MET A 488 0.23 -3.82 -16.90
CA MET A 488 1.33 -2.86 -16.93
C MET A 488 1.68 -2.42 -15.51
N LEU A 489 2.95 -2.10 -15.29
CA LEU A 489 3.42 -1.38 -14.12
C LEU A 489 3.14 0.12 -14.30
N THR A 490 2.49 0.72 -13.32
CA THR A 490 2.03 2.12 -13.37
C THR A 490 2.46 2.88 -12.11
N PRO A 491 2.30 4.22 -12.07
CA PRO A 491 2.44 4.99 -10.84
C PRO A 491 1.39 4.66 -9.77
N GLU A 492 0.35 3.91 -10.13
CA GLU A 492 -0.60 3.30 -9.20
C GLU A 492 -0.20 1.85 -8.89
N MET A 493 -0.21 1.49 -7.60
CA MET A 493 0.07 0.16 -7.08
C MET A 493 -1.04 -0.83 -7.44
N ARG A 494 -0.67 -2.03 -7.88
CA ARG A 494 -1.61 -3.12 -8.20
C ARG A 494 -1.25 -4.47 -7.58
N SER A 495 -0.05 -4.60 -7.04
CA SER A 495 0.39 -5.82 -6.35
C SER A 495 -0.41 -6.08 -5.08
N THR A 496 -0.54 -7.37 -4.75
CA THR A 496 -1.31 -7.86 -3.59
C THR A 496 -0.43 -8.49 -2.52
N GLY A 497 0.85 -8.70 -2.82
CA GLY A 497 1.81 -9.30 -1.91
C GLY A 497 3.21 -9.25 -2.48
N GLU A 498 4.15 -9.84 -1.75
CA GLU A 498 5.58 -9.79 -2.08
C GLU A 498 6.30 -11.09 -1.69
N VAL A 499 7.46 -11.30 -2.29
CA VAL A 499 8.38 -12.40 -1.99
C VAL A 499 9.80 -11.87 -1.82
N MET A 500 10.64 -12.65 -1.15
CA MET A 500 11.99 -12.25 -0.77
C MET A 500 13.02 -13.29 -1.24
N GLY A 501 14.01 -12.84 -2.02
CA GLY A 501 15.16 -13.63 -2.44
C GLY A 501 16.45 -13.17 -1.74
N LEU A 502 17.18 -14.09 -1.13
CA LEU A 502 18.46 -13.82 -0.46
C LEU A 502 19.60 -14.62 -1.11
N ALA A 503 20.70 -13.94 -1.44
CA ALA A 503 21.94 -14.58 -1.87
C ALA A 503 23.15 -13.66 -1.71
N ASP A 504 24.36 -14.21 -1.85
CA ASP A 504 25.60 -13.44 -1.76
C ASP A 504 25.82 -12.52 -2.99
N ASP A 505 25.10 -12.76 -4.09
CA ASP A 505 25.11 -11.93 -5.30
C ASP A 505 23.69 -11.57 -5.79
N LEU A 506 23.59 -10.46 -6.53
CA LEU A 506 22.32 -9.94 -7.03
C LEU A 506 21.61 -10.90 -8.00
N GLY A 507 22.36 -11.59 -8.87
CA GLY A 507 21.78 -12.48 -9.86
C GLY A 507 21.03 -13.63 -9.19
N MET A 508 21.69 -14.32 -8.27
CA MET A 508 21.06 -15.42 -7.53
C MET A 508 19.92 -14.94 -6.61
N ALA A 509 20.05 -13.78 -5.97
CA ALA A 509 18.98 -13.22 -5.13
C ALA A 509 17.73 -12.89 -5.97
N PHE A 510 17.91 -12.27 -7.13
CA PHE A 510 16.84 -11.98 -8.08
C PHE A 510 16.23 -13.26 -8.66
N ALA A 511 17.05 -14.25 -9.03
CA ALA A 511 16.55 -15.54 -9.52
C ALA A 511 15.63 -16.23 -8.50
N LYS A 512 16.01 -16.21 -7.20
CA LYS A 512 15.18 -16.74 -6.12
C LYS A 512 13.87 -15.98 -5.95
N SER A 513 13.87 -14.65 -6.07
CA SER A 513 12.63 -13.88 -5.98
C SER A 513 11.68 -14.21 -7.15
N GLN A 514 12.19 -14.34 -8.38
CA GLN A 514 11.39 -14.75 -9.55
C GLN A 514 10.84 -16.18 -9.40
N MET A 515 11.63 -17.11 -8.85
CA MET A 515 11.16 -18.47 -8.55
C MET A 515 10.01 -18.49 -7.55
N ALA A 516 9.97 -17.54 -6.60
CA ALA A 516 8.90 -17.43 -5.63
C ALA A 516 7.66 -16.71 -6.19
N ALA A 517 7.84 -15.63 -6.95
CA ALA A 517 6.73 -14.86 -7.54
C ALA A 517 6.01 -15.60 -8.67
N GLN A 518 6.74 -16.44 -9.42
CA GLN A 518 6.31 -17.22 -10.58
C GLN A 518 5.80 -16.38 -11.79
N PRO A 519 6.14 -16.78 -13.02
CA PRO A 519 7.01 -17.89 -13.39
C PRO A 519 8.49 -17.57 -13.13
N GLY A 520 9.29 -18.59 -12.80
CA GLY A 520 10.74 -18.43 -12.62
C GLY A 520 11.49 -18.13 -13.93
N LEU A 521 12.75 -17.71 -13.81
CA LEU A 521 13.61 -17.42 -14.96
C LEU A 521 13.98 -18.71 -15.73
N PRO A 522 13.72 -18.78 -17.06
CA PRO A 522 14.06 -19.96 -17.84
C PRO A 522 15.56 -20.00 -18.17
N GLY A 523 16.15 -21.21 -18.24
CA GLY A 523 17.58 -21.39 -18.56
C GLY A 523 17.93 -21.43 -20.04
N SER A 524 16.94 -21.65 -20.92
CA SER A 524 17.09 -21.72 -22.38
C SER A 524 15.75 -21.50 -23.07
N GLY A 525 15.76 -21.21 -24.37
CA GLY A 525 14.55 -21.12 -25.19
C GLY A 525 14.56 -19.92 -26.12
N ASN A 526 13.37 -19.42 -26.42
CA ASN A 526 13.18 -18.27 -27.29
C ASN A 526 12.79 -17.03 -26.47
N VAL A 527 13.34 -15.88 -26.87
CA VAL A 527 13.06 -14.57 -26.27
C VAL A 527 12.42 -13.68 -27.31
N PHE A 528 11.26 -13.11 -27.00
CA PHE A 528 10.65 -12.06 -27.80
C PHE A 528 11.00 -10.69 -27.22
N ILE A 529 11.55 -9.80 -28.05
CA ILE A 529 11.94 -8.44 -27.66
C ILE A 529 11.14 -7.42 -28.50
N SER A 530 10.35 -6.58 -27.84
CA SER A 530 9.62 -5.47 -28.48
C SER A 530 9.59 -4.26 -27.56
N VAL A 531 10.43 -3.27 -27.84
CA VAL A 531 10.64 -2.11 -26.96
C VAL A 531 10.26 -0.79 -27.63
N LYS A 532 10.09 0.27 -26.83
CA LYS A 532 9.91 1.65 -27.32
C LYS A 532 11.21 2.17 -27.95
N ASP A 533 11.11 3.21 -28.78
CA ASP A 533 12.27 3.68 -29.56
C ASP A 533 13.45 4.14 -28.70
N HIS A 534 13.17 4.83 -27.58
CA HIS A 534 14.19 5.26 -26.60
C HIS A 534 14.99 4.11 -26.02
N ASP A 535 14.37 2.93 -25.87
CA ASP A 535 14.97 1.77 -25.21
C ASP A 535 15.76 0.88 -26.17
N LYS A 536 15.75 1.16 -27.49
CA LYS A 536 16.38 0.29 -28.50
C LYS A 536 17.87 0.11 -28.28
N GLU A 537 18.57 1.15 -27.83
CA GLU A 537 20.00 1.10 -27.53
C GLU A 537 20.30 0.08 -26.42
N ALA A 538 19.63 0.19 -25.27
CA ALA A 538 19.75 -0.76 -24.18
C ALA A 538 19.26 -2.17 -24.57
N ALA A 539 18.18 -2.26 -25.35
CA ALA A 539 17.65 -3.53 -25.84
C ALA A 539 18.65 -4.27 -26.76
N ALA A 540 19.55 -3.57 -27.46
CA ALA A 540 20.61 -4.21 -28.23
C ALA A 540 21.65 -4.89 -27.35
N GLU A 541 22.02 -4.29 -26.23
CA GLU A 541 22.89 -4.94 -25.25
C GLU A 541 22.22 -6.17 -24.62
N ILE A 542 20.97 -6.01 -24.18
CA ILE A 542 20.13 -7.11 -23.65
C ILE A 542 20.05 -8.26 -24.65
N ALA A 543 19.72 -7.96 -25.91
CA ALA A 543 19.62 -8.95 -26.98
C ALA A 543 20.96 -9.69 -27.18
N ARG A 544 22.08 -8.97 -27.21
CA ARG A 544 23.41 -9.57 -27.34
C ARG A 544 23.69 -10.57 -26.21
N ARG A 545 23.43 -10.18 -24.96
CA ARG A 545 23.66 -11.05 -23.79
C ARG A 545 22.76 -12.29 -23.79
N PHE A 546 21.48 -12.16 -24.16
CA PHE A 546 20.61 -13.32 -24.33
C PHE A 546 21.11 -14.26 -25.43
N HIS A 547 21.62 -13.71 -26.55
CA HIS A 547 22.20 -14.51 -27.61
C HIS A 547 23.47 -15.25 -27.16
N GLU A 548 24.37 -14.58 -26.43
CA GLU A 548 25.57 -15.18 -25.82
C GLU A 548 25.21 -16.29 -24.81
N LEU A 549 24.09 -16.16 -24.11
CA LEU A 549 23.52 -17.19 -23.23
C LEU A 549 22.85 -18.35 -23.99
N GLY A 550 22.81 -18.31 -25.33
CA GLY A 550 22.28 -19.38 -26.18
C GLY A 550 20.78 -19.29 -26.47
N PHE A 551 20.11 -18.18 -26.16
CA PHE A 551 18.71 -17.98 -26.53
C PHE A 551 18.57 -17.59 -28.00
N LYS A 552 17.44 -18.00 -28.60
CA LYS A 552 17.04 -17.53 -29.94
C LYS A 552 16.17 -16.29 -29.80
N LEU A 553 16.50 -15.26 -30.57
CA LEU A 553 15.84 -13.96 -30.46
C LEU A 553 14.75 -13.81 -31.53
N PHE A 554 13.60 -13.28 -31.12
CA PHE A 554 12.46 -12.96 -31.95
C PHE A 554 12.04 -11.52 -31.69
N SER A 555 11.61 -10.79 -32.72
CA SER A 555 11.28 -9.38 -32.55
C SER A 555 10.38 -8.83 -33.66
N THR A 556 9.63 -7.78 -33.36
CA THR A 556 8.82 -7.04 -34.35
C THR A 556 9.71 -6.32 -35.36
N SER A 557 9.16 -6.02 -36.54
CA SER A 557 9.86 -5.41 -37.68
C SER A 557 10.87 -4.31 -37.31
N GLY A 558 10.44 -3.27 -36.57
CA GLY A 558 11.27 -2.12 -36.23
C GLY A 558 12.43 -2.45 -35.29
N THR A 559 12.19 -3.29 -34.27
CA THR A 559 13.23 -3.69 -33.32
C THR A 559 14.18 -4.72 -33.96
N ALA A 560 13.65 -5.67 -34.74
CA ALA A 560 14.46 -6.63 -35.49
C ALA A 560 15.41 -5.95 -36.49
N GLN A 561 14.95 -4.92 -37.21
CA GLN A 561 15.80 -4.16 -38.13
C GLN A 561 16.94 -3.47 -37.40
N PHE A 562 16.65 -2.82 -36.27
CA PHE A 562 17.65 -2.15 -35.45
C PHE A 562 18.71 -3.12 -34.92
N LEU A 563 18.28 -4.25 -34.35
CA LEU A 563 19.17 -5.29 -33.82
C LEU A 563 20.06 -5.91 -34.90
N ARG A 564 19.50 -6.22 -36.08
CA ARG A 564 20.27 -6.73 -37.23
C ARG A 564 21.29 -5.71 -37.73
N GLY A 565 20.95 -4.42 -37.72
CA GLY A 565 21.88 -3.33 -38.04
C GLY A 565 23.11 -3.29 -37.12
N LYS A 566 23.00 -3.86 -35.91
CA LYS A 566 24.10 -4.03 -34.95
C LYS A 566 24.75 -5.41 -34.98
N GLY A 567 24.46 -6.23 -35.98
CA GLY A 567 25.04 -7.57 -36.15
C GLY A 567 24.46 -8.64 -35.22
N ILE A 568 23.33 -8.37 -34.56
CA ILE A 568 22.72 -9.33 -33.61
C ILE A 568 21.74 -10.24 -34.37
N PRO A 569 21.90 -11.58 -34.33
CA PRO A 569 20.98 -12.50 -34.98
C PRO A 569 19.59 -12.47 -34.32
N VAL A 570 18.57 -12.06 -35.09
CA VAL A 570 17.18 -12.02 -34.62
C VAL A 570 16.22 -12.40 -35.74
N THR A 571 15.24 -13.23 -35.41
CA THR A 571 14.15 -13.63 -36.30
C THR A 571 13.04 -12.59 -36.24
N LYS A 572 12.65 -12.05 -37.39
CA LYS A 572 11.52 -11.13 -37.48
C LYS A 572 10.21 -11.91 -37.29
N THR A 573 9.33 -11.42 -36.43
CA THR A 573 7.96 -11.92 -36.25
C THR A 573 6.95 -10.84 -36.64
N TYR A 574 5.73 -11.27 -37.01
CA TYR A 574 4.65 -10.36 -37.35
C TYR A 574 3.98 -9.77 -36.11
N LYS A 575 3.53 -8.52 -36.20
CA LYS A 575 2.62 -7.90 -35.22
C LYS A 575 1.20 -8.45 -35.42
N LEU A 576 0.36 -8.37 -34.39
CA LEU A 576 -1.06 -8.73 -34.52
C LEU A 576 -1.77 -7.83 -35.56
N SER A 577 -1.45 -6.53 -35.54
CA SER A 577 -1.98 -5.56 -36.51
C SER A 577 -1.62 -5.86 -37.98
N GLU A 578 -0.55 -6.63 -38.23
CA GLU A 578 -0.11 -6.97 -39.59
C GLU A 578 -0.94 -8.12 -40.19
N GLY A 579 -1.77 -8.81 -39.40
CA GLY A 579 -2.70 -9.85 -39.88
C GLY A 579 -2.03 -11.16 -40.38
N ALA A 580 -0.70 -11.27 -40.29
CA ALA A 580 0.07 -12.43 -40.73
C ALA A 580 0.37 -13.40 -39.58
N ARG A 581 0.56 -14.69 -39.90
CA ARG A 581 0.85 -15.77 -38.96
C ARG A 581 2.13 -16.55 -39.36
N PRO A 582 2.86 -17.15 -38.40
CA PRO A 582 2.64 -17.05 -36.95
C PRO A 582 3.05 -15.67 -36.41
N ASN A 583 2.23 -15.08 -35.54
CA ASN A 583 2.60 -13.90 -34.74
C ASN A 583 3.02 -14.34 -33.32
N VAL A 584 3.53 -13.40 -32.52
CA VAL A 584 4.03 -13.71 -31.16
C VAL A 584 2.97 -14.34 -30.24
N VAL A 585 1.68 -14.01 -30.40
CA VAL A 585 0.60 -14.63 -29.61
C VAL A 585 0.40 -16.09 -30.02
N ASP A 586 0.45 -16.41 -31.31
CA ASP A 586 0.43 -17.81 -31.77
C ASP A 586 1.63 -18.58 -31.19
N MET A 587 2.82 -17.98 -31.20
CA MET A 587 4.04 -18.59 -30.68
C MET A 587 3.97 -18.82 -29.15
N ILE A 588 3.42 -17.87 -28.38
CA ILE A 588 3.17 -18.04 -26.95
C ILE A 588 2.23 -19.24 -26.72
N LYS A 589 1.11 -19.31 -27.46
CA LYS A 589 0.13 -20.40 -27.35
C LYS A 589 0.71 -21.77 -27.70
N ASN A 590 1.63 -21.82 -28.64
CA ASN A 590 2.33 -23.04 -29.05
C ASN A 590 3.46 -23.45 -28.08
N GLY A 591 3.72 -22.69 -27.01
CA GLY A 591 4.84 -22.94 -26.09
C GLY A 591 6.21 -22.63 -26.69
N GLU A 592 6.24 -21.85 -27.78
CA GLU A 592 7.48 -21.50 -28.49
C GLU A 592 8.19 -20.29 -27.86
N MET A 593 7.60 -19.57 -26.88
CA MET A 593 8.23 -18.43 -26.21
C MET A 593 8.42 -18.70 -24.72
N GLN A 594 9.62 -18.42 -24.21
CA GLN A 594 9.97 -18.60 -22.78
C GLN A 594 10.14 -17.27 -22.05
N ILE A 595 10.57 -16.21 -22.76
CA ILE A 595 10.70 -14.86 -22.21
C ILE A 595 10.06 -13.85 -23.16
N ILE A 596 9.26 -12.94 -22.61
CA ILE A 596 8.71 -11.78 -23.29
C ILE A 596 9.29 -10.52 -22.66
N ILE A 597 10.04 -9.74 -23.44
CA ILE A 597 10.53 -8.41 -23.05
C ILE A 597 9.73 -7.38 -23.83
N ASN A 598 8.83 -6.68 -23.14
CA ASN A 598 7.94 -5.72 -23.76
C ASN A 598 7.77 -4.44 -22.93
N THR A 599 8.50 -3.40 -23.28
CA THR A 599 8.40 -2.08 -22.65
C THR A 599 7.23 -1.29 -23.24
N PRO A 600 6.30 -0.75 -22.44
CA PRO A 600 5.18 0.04 -22.96
C PRO A 600 5.63 1.36 -23.59
N SER A 601 4.85 1.87 -24.56
CA SER A 601 5.00 3.23 -25.09
C SER A 601 3.75 4.07 -24.81
N GLY A 602 3.90 5.24 -24.19
CA GLY A 602 2.81 6.17 -23.90
C GLY A 602 1.97 5.79 -22.67
N MET A 603 0.84 6.49 -22.48
CA MET A 603 -0.05 6.34 -21.31
C MET A 603 -0.84 5.02 -21.30
N ASN A 604 -1.20 4.51 -22.47
CA ASN A 604 -1.90 3.23 -22.63
C ASN A 604 -1.04 2.29 -23.49
N PRO A 605 -0.97 0.99 -23.15
CA PRO A 605 -0.32 0.03 -24.02
C PRO A 605 -1.06 -0.01 -25.35
N ARG A 606 -0.34 -0.20 -26.46
CA ARG A 606 -1.00 -0.43 -27.75
C ARG A 606 -1.90 -1.67 -27.62
N LEU A 607 -3.03 -1.71 -28.30
CA LEU A 607 -3.99 -2.84 -28.23
C LEU A 607 -3.30 -4.21 -28.42
N ASP A 608 -2.30 -4.25 -29.30
CA ASP A 608 -1.48 -5.44 -29.55
C ASP A 608 -0.62 -5.85 -28.34
N GLU A 609 -0.06 -4.88 -27.60
CA GLU A 609 0.83 -5.14 -26.46
C GLU A 609 0.08 -5.77 -25.29
N ASN A 610 -1.11 -5.26 -24.95
CA ASN A 610 -1.89 -5.84 -23.85
C ASN A 610 -2.29 -7.28 -24.14
N ARG A 611 -2.60 -7.61 -25.41
CA ARG A 611 -2.89 -8.98 -25.83
C ARG A 611 -1.68 -9.90 -25.68
N ILE A 612 -0.48 -9.45 -26.07
CA ILE A 612 0.76 -10.22 -25.87
C ILE A 612 0.97 -10.53 -24.39
N ARG A 613 0.83 -9.52 -23.53
CA ARG A 613 1.02 -9.66 -22.07
C ARG A 613 -0.04 -10.57 -21.44
N GLN A 614 -1.29 -10.45 -21.87
CA GLN A 614 -2.38 -11.31 -21.40
C GLN A 614 -2.13 -12.78 -21.75
N GLU A 615 -1.69 -13.05 -22.97
CA GLU A 615 -1.38 -14.41 -23.43
C GLU A 615 -0.12 -14.94 -22.74
N ALA A 616 0.90 -14.10 -22.51
CA ALA A 616 2.09 -14.47 -21.74
C ALA A 616 1.72 -14.83 -20.28
N LEU A 617 0.88 -14.04 -19.64
CA LEU A 617 0.38 -14.29 -18.28
C LEU A 617 -0.41 -15.61 -18.20
N LEU A 618 -1.33 -15.85 -19.15
CA LEU A 618 -2.10 -17.09 -19.23
C LEU A 618 -1.21 -18.32 -19.50
N GLY A 619 -0.22 -18.15 -20.38
CA GLY A 619 0.76 -19.19 -20.71
C GLY A 619 1.86 -19.39 -19.67
N ARG A 620 1.84 -18.62 -18.56
CA ARG A 620 2.90 -18.61 -17.53
C ARG A 620 4.30 -18.40 -18.13
N VAL A 621 4.40 -17.55 -19.14
CA VAL A 621 5.66 -17.16 -19.78
C VAL A 621 6.29 -16.01 -18.99
N CYS A 622 7.60 -16.08 -18.75
CA CYS A 622 8.34 -15.03 -18.05
C CYS A 622 8.20 -13.70 -18.80
N MET A 623 7.57 -12.72 -18.16
CA MET A 623 7.25 -11.43 -18.76
C MET A 623 7.97 -10.32 -18.03
N ILE A 624 8.68 -9.49 -18.79
CA ILE A 624 9.50 -8.40 -18.29
C ILE A 624 9.07 -7.13 -19.04
N THR A 625 8.64 -6.12 -18.30
CA THR A 625 8.10 -4.88 -18.88
C THR A 625 9.05 -3.68 -18.79
N THR A 626 10.25 -3.86 -18.23
CA THR A 626 11.26 -2.79 -18.07
C THR A 626 12.64 -3.25 -18.53
N ILE A 627 13.47 -2.30 -18.97
CA ILE A 627 14.86 -2.57 -19.39
C ILE A 627 15.72 -3.02 -18.20
N MET A 628 15.53 -2.42 -17.03
CA MET A 628 16.27 -2.80 -15.83
C MET A 628 15.89 -4.19 -15.32
N GLY A 629 14.60 -4.54 -15.36
CA GLY A 629 14.15 -5.90 -15.08
C GLY A 629 14.78 -6.93 -16.03
N ALA A 630 15.00 -6.57 -17.30
CA ALA A 630 15.67 -7.45 -18.25
C ALA A 630 17.16 -7.65 -17.91
N TYR A 631 17.87 -6.60 -17.48
CA TYR A 631 19.25 -6.74 -16.99
C TYR A 631 19.33 -7.61 -15.73
N ALA A 632 18.40 -7.42 -14.78
CA ALA A 632 18.33 -8.24 -13.57
C ALA A 632 18.04 -9.72 -13.91
N ALA A 633 17.11 -9.98 -14.84
CA ALA A 633 16.81 -11.32 -15.32
C ALA A 633 18.01 -12.00 -15.99
N ILE A 634 18.77 -11.27 -16.82
CA ILE A 634 20.00 -11.81 -17.42
C ILE A 634 21.00 -12.22 -16.35
N LYS A 635 21.27 -11.34 -15.36
CA LYS A 635 22.14 -11.67 -14.22
C LYS A 635 21.65 -12.90 -13.47
N GLY A 636 20.34 -13.02 -13.27
CA GLY A 636 19.73 -14.20 -12.65
C GLY A 636 19.96 -15.48 -13.44
N ILE A 637 19.76 -15.44 -14.76
CA ILE A 637 20.00 -16.59 -15.65
C ILE A 637 21.50 -16.98 -15.68
N GLU A 638 22.40 -15.99 -15.71
CA GLU A 638 23.84 -16.21 -15.59
C GLU A 638 24.21 -16.89 -14.27
N ALA A 639 23.65 -16.41 -13.15
CA ALA A 639 23.89 -16.98 -11.83
C ALA A 639 23.38 -18.43 -11.74
N LEU A 640 22.19 -18.71 -12.27
CA LEU A 640 21.63 -20.07 -12.33
C LEU A 640 22.45 -21.04 -13.18
N LYS A 641 23.16 -20.55 -14.21
CA LYS A 641 24.04 -21.40 -15.05
C LYS A 641 25.42 -21.61 -14.43
N SER A 642 25.94 -20.63 -13.72
CA SER A 642 27.31 -20.61 -13.21
C SER A 642 27.44 -21.13 -11.78
N SER A 643 26.38 -21.05 -10.98
CA SER A 643 26.39 -21.32 -9.54
C SER A 643 25.29 -22.30 -9.14
N GLN A 644 25.55 -23.09 -8.10
CA GLN A 644 24.54 -23.98 -7.53
C GLN A 644 23.54 -23.18 -6.68
N LEU A 645 22.25 -23.51 -6.80
CA LEU A 645 21.22 -22.97 -5.93
C LEU A 645 21.42 -23.50 -4.49
N THR A 646 21.61 -22.59 -3.53
CA THR A 646 21.74 -22.89 -2.10
C THR A 646 20.60 -22.28 -1.30
N VAL A 647 20.33 -22.87 -0.13
CA VAL A 647 19.33 -22.38 0.84
C VAL A 647 20.01 -22.13 2.19
N LYS A 648 19.57 -21.08 2.87
CA LYS A 648 19.97 -20.71 4.23
C LYS A 648 18.72 -20.23 4.95
N SER A 649 18.58 -20.61 6.21
CA SER A 649 17.57 -20.08 7.13
C SER A 649 17.87 -18.62 7.50
N LEU A 650 16.86 -17.87 7.94
CA LEU A 650 17.07 -16.49 8.43
C LEU A 650 18.01 -16.45 9.65
N GLN A 651 18.00 -17.50 10.46
CA GLN A 651 18.87 -17.66 11.62
C GLN A 651 20.34 -17.75 11.18
N GLU A 652 20.64 -18.52 10.14
CA GLU A 652 22.00 -18.63 9.59
C GLU A 652 22.49 -17.29 9.01
N TYR A 653 21.63 -16.57 8.28
CA TYR A 653 21.95 -15.23 7.79
C TYR A 653 22.25 -14.25 8.93
N LYS A 654 21.45 -14.27 10.00
CA LYS A 654 21.68 -13.44 11.19
C LYS A 654 23.01 -13.79 11.87
N LEU A 655 23.29 -15.07 12.09
CA LEU A 655 24.54 -15.53 12.71
C LEU A 655 25.76 -15.10 11.88
N GLN A 656 25.68 -15.16 10.56
CA GLN A 656 26.73 -14.69 9.64
C GLN A 656 27.02 -13.19 9.85
N MET A 657 25.98 -12.36 9.94
CA MET A 657 26.10 -10.93 10.19
C MET A 657 26.68 -10.62 11.57
N ASP A 658 26.15 -11.25 12.62
CA ASP A 658 26.57 -11.02 14.01
C ASP A 658 28.05 -11.40 14.21
N ALA A 659 28.49 -12.53 13.64
CA ALA A 659 29.88 -12.97 13.72
C ALA A 659 30.87 -12.00 13.05
N LYS A 660 30.48 -11.35 11.95
CA LYS A 660 31.33 -10.36 11.29
C LYS A 660 31.36 -9.06 12.07
N ARG A 661 30.22 -8.62 12.61
CA ARG A 661 30.13 -7.42 13.44
C ARG A 661 31.06 -7.51 14.66
N MET A 662 31.04 -8.63 15.38
CA MET A 662 31.95 -8.88 16.50
C MET A 662 33.43 -8.80 16.10
N LYS A 663 33.80 -9.31 14.91
CA LYS A 663 35.18 -9.22 14.40
C LYS A 663 35.60 -7.80 14.05
N THR A 664 34.68 -6.96 13.57
CA THR A 664 34.95 -5.56 13.23
C THR A 664 35.06 -4.71 14.50
N GLU A 665 34.18 -4.92 15.48
CA GLU A 665 34.21 -4.24 16.78
C GLU A 665 35.44 -4.63 17.61
N ALA A 666 35.96 -5.86 17.48
CA ALA A 666 37.20 -6.27 18.15
C ALA A 666 38.49 -5.70 17.51
N LYS A 667 38.40 -5.08 16.32
CA LYS A 667 39.53 -4.54 15.57
C LYS A 667 39.62 -3.01 15.60
N GLY A 668 38.57 -2.32 16.01
CA GLY A 668 38.52 -0.86 16.20
C GLY A 668 38.58 -0.51 17.67
#